data_AF-A0AAV2GWR9-F1
#
_entry.id   AF-A0AAV2GWR9-F1
#
_cell.length_a   1.000
_cell.length_b   1.000
_cell.length_c   1.000
_cell.angle_alpha   90.00
_cell.angle_beta   90.00
_cell.angle_gamma   90.00
#
_symmetry.space_group_name_H-M   'P 1'
#
loop_
_entity.id
_entity.type
_entity.pdbx_description
1 polymer ?
#
loop_
_entity_poly.entity_id
_entity_poly.type
_entity_poly.pdbx_seq_one_letter_code
_entity_poly.pdbx_strand_id
1 'polypeptide(L)'
;MTRSLLLVLLFIHATLAASAAPSGDAPPPGDAGAANGSSVWQTLHGEQPKVVAHGGFSGLYPQSTPTANAIAALYPKLILLCNLQITMDKVGICVANLDLSEGTSIAVEYPNKTKTYKVNGKDVTGYFSVDYTMNQLNNVIATQSVLSRPDAFDIDPIPTFDDFRASIAAPRWIHVEYPQFYDEHKLSYEDYFDKNSLRGINYLSTPELTFLKAISAMKPPTMKLYFAFKGREELEPTTNQTYGELLLNKLKPMITGIVVPREYIWPVEKSNYLAPEPNPLVADAHELGLEVYVYGFANDNVLSYNYSYDPTEEYLQFTSKGFSVDGFITDFPPTAMNAVECFAKYNNSESRREGQPLVITNGGASGIYAGSTDLAYQKAVDDEADIIDCSVQMSKDGVAFCMATADLSVDTTAATIFPDRATTIPEIQKDDGIFSFDLEWSDIQSLQPQLSSPFEKTSDLKRNPAVKNEGKFMTLDQFLQFAKAKSVPGILINIDNAAYLASKEGHDVVTTVSTALHKASFDKQTTQQVLIQSDDTSVLAKFSNLGYKRVLAVKEEVSDVPKATVDEIKKYADAVTLTRFSIIPTSHGFTRKETNSVLALQAANLSVFVTTLNNEYLSLAFDYNSDAMFEIATYTQMVQVNGTITEYPGTANKYLKNPCSNLNDPDLMYAILPITPGQMLNLTKYSENLSPPKPALAVKDIADPPLPPAIKVQEDGAPPPGSSACAHSGLSIAAMALLSLLNGLFRI
;
A
#
# COMPACT_ATOMS: atom_id res chain seq x y z
N MET A 1 -10.27 -0.32 -27.84
CA MET A 1 -11.54 -1.01 -28.17
C MET A 1 -11.29 -2.51 -28.18
N THR A 2 -12.26 -3.26 -27.63
CA THR A 2 -12.34 -4.73 -27.49
C THR A 2 -11.24 -5.42 -26.68
N ARG A 3 -11.54 -5.75 -25.42
CA ARG A 3 -11.87 -7.13 -25.00
C ARG A 3 -12.12 -7.20 -23.48
N SER A 4 -13.41 -7.19 -23.13
CA SER A 4 -13.94 -7.79 -21.90
C SER A 4 -15.11 -8.70 -22.27
N LEU A 5 -15.30 -9.72 -21.42
CA LEU A 5 -16.34 -10.76 -21.36
C LEU A 5 -16.16 -12.06 -22.19
N LEU A 6 -16.01 -13.18 -21.47
CA LEU A 6 -17.07 -14.20 -21.41
C LEU A 6 -16.97 -15.06 -20.12
N LEU A 7 -18.16 -15.34 -19.55
CA LEU A 7 -18.49 -15.93 -18.25
C LEU A 7 -18.77 -17.46 -18.33
N VAL A 8 -18.38 -18.18 -17.26
CA VAL A 8 -19.13 -19.11 -16.36
C VAL A 8 -19.95 -20.29 -16.92
N LEU A 9 -19.65 -21.53 -16.45
CA LEU A 9 -20.51 -22.45 -15.62
C LEU A 9 -20.15 -23.94 -15.85
N LEU A 10 -19.89 -24.70 -14.76
CA LEU A 10 -20.72 -25.83 -14.33
C LEU A 10 -20.23 -26.48 -13.02
N PHE A 11 -21.12 -26.48 -12.03
CA PHE A 11 -21.09 -27.22 -10.76
C PHE A 11 -21.66 -28.63 -10.95
N ILE A 12 -21.08 -29.65 -10.28
CA ILE A 12 -21.82 -30.79 -9.68
C ILE A 12 -21.12 -31.22 -8.37
N HIS A 13 -21.95 -31.57 -7.38
CA HIS A 13 -21.72 -31.80 -5.95
C HIS A 13 -20.92 -33.07 -5.58
N ALA A 14 -20.29 -33.04 -4.39
CA ALA A 14 -20.38 -34.13 -3.41
C ALA A 14 -20.20 -33.59 -1.98
N THR A 15 -21.24 -33.73 -1.16
CA THR A 15 -21.25 -33.51 0.28
C THR A 15 -20.75 -34.76 1.00
N LEU A 16 -19.96 -34.59 2.07
CA LEU A 16 -19.94 -35.50 3.21
C LEU A 16 -19.39 -34.76 4.44
N ALA A 17 -20.20 -34.77 5.49
CA ALA A 17 -19.95 -34.15 6.77
C ALA A 17 -18.91 -34.94 7.59
N ALA A 18 -18.09 -34.22 8.36
CA ALA A 18 -17.56 -34.72 9.62
C ALA A 18 -17.24 -33.54 10.56
N SER A 19 -17.91 -33.54 11.70
CA SER A 19 -17.72 -32.69 12.87
C SER A 19 -16.37 -32.93 13.56
N ALA A 20 -15.70 -31.87 14.02
CA ALA A 20 -15.20 -31.73 15.39
C ALA A 20 -14.35 -30.45 15.49
N ALA A 21 -14.77 -29.51 16.33
CA ALA A 21 -13.92 -28.45 16.85
C ALA A 21 -12.84 -29.05 17.76
N PRO A 22 -11.68 -28.40 17.85
CA PRO A 22 -11.19 -28.04 19.16
C PRO A 22 -10.82 -26.56 19.24
N SER A 23 -11.32 -25.94 20.30
CA SER A 23 -10.72 -24.77 20.96
C SER A 23 -9.23 -25.04 21.25
N GLY A 24 -8.36 -24.14 20.82
CA GLY A 24 -6.93 -24.18 21.14
C GLY A 24 -6.36 -22.77 21.05
N ASP A 25 -5.69 -22.37 22.11
CA ASP A 25 -5.31 -21.00 22.45
C ASP A 25 -4.42 -20.29 21.41
N ALA A 26 -4.58 -18.96 21.34
CA ALA A 26 -3.65 -18.08 20.66
C ALA A 26 -2.23 -18.27 21.22
N PRO A 27 -1.19 -18.37 20.37
CA PRO A 27 0.18 -18.44 20.88
C PRO A 27 0.55 -17.08 21.50
N PRO A 28 1.22 -17.06 22.67
CA PRO A 28 1.62 -15.83 23.33
C PRO A 28 2.72 -15.11 22.53
N PRO A 29 2.87 -13.78 22.68
CA PRO A 29 3.97 -13.04 22.09
C PRO A 29 5.28 -13.51 22.72
N GLY A 30 6.14 -14.15 21.93
CA GLY A 30 7.46 -14.58 22.36
C GLY A 30 8.39 -13.38 22.52
N ASP A 31 8.87 -13.19 23.74
CA ASP A 31 9.87 -12.20 24.13
C ASP A 31 11.08 -12.16 23.19
N ALA A 32 11.33 -10.98 22.61
CA ALA A 32 12.58 -10.65 21.95
C ALA A 32 13.69 -10.53 23.01
N GLY A 33 14.53 -11.56 23.10
CA GLY A 33 15.76 -11.52 23.87
C GLY A 33 16.71 -10.45 23.32
N ALA A 34 16.92 -9.40 24.11
CA ALA A 34 17.96 -8.40 23.88
C ALA A 34 19.34 -9.05 23.84
N ALA A 35 20.06 -8.89 22.72
CA ALA A 35 21.50 -9.11 22.64
C ALA A 35 22.15 -7.90 21.96
N ASN A 36 22.67 -7.01 22.80
CA ASN A 36 23.54 -5.92 22.40
C ASN A 36 24.92 -6.53 22.06
N GLY A 37 25.26 -6.61 20.77
CA GLY A 37 26.54 -7.10 20.26
C GLY A 37 26.42 -7.85 18.93
N SER A 38 26.62 -7.15 17.80
CA SER A 38 26.84 -7.69 16.44
C SER A 38 26.15 -9.03 16.16
N SER A 39 24.83 -9.03 15.92
CA SER A 39 24.15 -10.23 15.44
C SER A 39 24.68 -10.57 14.04
N VAL A 40 25.47 -11.63 13.96
CA VAL A 40 25.83 -12.27 12.70
C VAL A 40 24.52 -12.72 12.05
N TRP A 41 24.25 -12.28 10.82
CA TRP A 41 23.02 -12.65 10.12
C TRP A 41 22.91 -14.17 10.01
N GLN A 42 21.70 -14.71 10.00
CA GLN A 42 21.51 -16.16 9.78
C GLN A 42 21.55 -16.54 8.30
N THR A 43 22.33 -15.79 7.51
CA THR A 43 22.72 -16.13 6.14
C THR A 43 23.82 -17.19 6.18
N LEU A 44 24.13 -17.80 5.04
CA LEU A 44 25.11 -18.88 4.97
C LEU A 44 26.50 -18.47 5.54
N HIS A 45 26.87 -17.21 5.34
CA HIS A 45 28.19 -16.68 5.70
C HIS A 45 28.15 -15.65 6.84
N GLY A 46 26.99 -15.42 7.44
CA GLY A 46 26.87 -14.42 8.49
C GLY A 46 26.80 -12.96 8.00
N GLU A 47 26.82 -12.76 6.69
CA GLU A 47 26.80 -11.47 6.03
C GLU A 47 25.38 -10.94 5.87
N GLN A 48 25.26 -9.62 5.72
CA GLN A 48 23.98 -8.98 5.42
C GLN A 48 23.42 -9.48 4.08
N PRO A 49 22.09 -9.75 3.99
CA PRO A 49 21.45 -10.13 2.74
C PRO A 49 21.76 -9.11 1.63
N LYS A 50 22.10 -9.59 0.43
CA LYS A 50 22.37 -8.71 -0.71
C LYS A 50 21.09 -8.33 -1.43
N VAL A 51 21.04 -7.12 -1.99
CA VAL A 51 19.93 -6.67 -2.84
C VAL A 51 20.35 -6.68 -4.30
N VAL A 52 19.56 -7.35 -5.12
CA VAL A 52 19.72 -7.49 -6.56
C VAL A 52 18.54 -6.79 -7.24
N ALA A 53 18.83 -5.77 -8.05
CA ALA A 53 17.82 -5.08 -8.84
C ALA A 53 17.47 -5.89 -10.08
N HIS A 54 16.22 -6.33 -10.16
CA HIS A 54 15.70 -7.17 -11.22
C HIS A 54 15.49 -6.37 -12.52
N GLY A 55 16.58 -6.17 -13.26
CA GLY A 55 16.61 -5.25 -14.40
C GLY A 55 16.61 -3.78 -13.99
N GLY A 56 17.42 -3.43 -12.99
CA GLY A 56 17.46 -2.07 -12.45
C GLY A 56 16.22 -1.74 -11.63
N PHE A 57 15.83 -0.47 -11.57
CA PHE A 57 14.62 -0.05 -10.85
C PHE A 57 13.35 -0.26 -11.69
N SER A 58 13.06 -1.53 -11.99
CA SER A 58 11.96 -1.95 -12.87
C SER A 58 10.55 -1.72 -12.30
N GLY A 59 10.44 -1.47 -10.99
CA GLY A 59 9.22 -1.02 -10.31
C GLY A 59 8.68 0.32 -10.80
N LEU A 60 9.51 1.11 -11.51
CA LEU A 60 9.13 2.42 -12.04
C LEU A 60 9.50 2.59 -13.52
N TYR A 61 10.66 2.10 -13.94
CA TYR A 61 11.18 2.25 -15.29
C TYR A 61 11.03 0.94 -16.10
N PRO A 62 10.97 0.99 -17.44
CA PRO A 62 11.08 -0.20 -18.26
C PRO A 62 12.35 -0.99 -17.91
N GLN A 63 12.24 -2.31 -17.91
CA GLN A 63 13.24 -3.17 -17.32
C GLN A 63 14.59 -3.11 -18.06
N SER A 64 15.68 -3.16 -17.31
CA SER A 64 17.08 -3.22 -17.75
C SER A 64 17.56 -2.03 -18.58
N THR A 65 16.75 -0.98 -18.75
CA THR A 65 17.17 0.21 -19.51
C THR A 65 18.36 0.90 -18.84
N PRO A 66 19.15 1.70 -19.59
CA PRO A 66 20.22 2.50 -19.00
C PRO A 66 19.71 3.38 -17.85
N THR A 67 18.51 3.96 -17.99
CA THR A 67 17.87 4.77 -16.94
C THR A 67 17.55 3.93 -15.70
N ALA A 68 16.87 2.79 -15.86
CA ALA A 68 16.52 1.90 -14.75
C ALA A 68 17.76 1.44 -13.96
N ASN A 69 18.83 1.09 -14.68
CA ASN A 69 20.10 0.67 -14.09
C ASN A 69 20.85 1.82 -13.41
N ALA A 70 20.85 3.01 -14.01
CA ALA A 70 21.50 4.18 -13.43
C ALA A 70 20.84 4.61 -12.11
N ILE A 71 19.50 4.62 -12.05
CA ILE A 71 18.77 4.94 -10.81
C ILE A 71 19.01 3.86 -9.74
N ALA A 72 18.97 2.57 -10.10
CA ALA A 72 19.28 1.51 -9.15
C ALA A 72 20.72 1.61 -8.61
N ALA A 73 21.69 2.00 -9.45
CA ALA A 73 23.08 2.17 -9.06
C ALA A 73 23.35 3.35 -8.11
N LEU A 74 22.35 4.22 -7.85
CA LEU A 74 22.44 5.24 -6.80
C LEU A 74 22.42 4.63 -5.40
N TYR A 75 21.89 3.42 -5.25
CA TYR A 75 21.86 2.70 -3.98
C TYR A 75 23.17 1.91 -3.79
N PRO A 76 23.89 2.13 -2.68
CA PRO A 76 25.18 1.50 -2.46
C PRO A 76 25.04 -0.03 -2.34
N LYS A 77 26.05 -0.77 -2.81
CA LYS A 77 26.18 -2.24 -2.68
C LYS A 77 25.11 -3.06 -3.43
N LEU A 78 24.31 -2.44 -4.28
CA LEU A 78 23.31 -3.12 -5.09
C LEU A 78 23.94 -3.93 -6.24
N ILE A 79 23.35 -5.06 -6.60
CA ILE A 79 23.74 -5.90 -7.74
C ILE A 79 22.75 -5.65 -8.89
N LEU A 80 23.23 -5.38 -10.10
CA LEU A 80 22.36 -5.22 -11.28
C LEU A 80 22.16 -6.56 -11.97
N LEU A 81 20.91 -6.92 -12.30
CA LEU A 81 20.57 -8.15 -13.01
C LEU A 81 20.09 -7.86 -14.43
N CYS A 82 20.68 -8.52 -15.42
CA CYS A 82 20.21 -8.54 -16.81
C CYS A 82 19.68 -9.92 -17.18
N ASN A 83 18.44 -9.99 -17.68
CA ASN A 83 17.90 -11.19 -18.32
C ASN A 83 18.43 -11.24 -19.76
N LEU A 84 19.48 -12.03 -19.99
CA LEU A 84 20.23 -11.99 -21.24
C LEU A 84 19.56 -12.84 -22.32
N GLN A 85 19.24 -12.23 -23.45
CA GLN A 85 18.79 -12.88 -24.68
C GLN A 85 19.74 -12.57 -25.84
N ILE A 86 19.70 -13.37 -26.91
CA ILE A 86 20.58 -13.24 -28.07
C ILE A 86 19.74 -12.99 -29.34
N THR A 87 20.08 -11.95 -30.10
CA THR A 87 19.44 -11.63 -31.39
C THR A 87 19.88 -12.59 -32.51
N MET A 88 19.16 -12.58 -33.64
CA MET A 88 19.49 -13.38 -34.83
C MET A 88 20.94 -13.18 -35.31
N ASP A 89 21.46 -11.96 -35.19
CA ASP A 89 22.83 -11.57 -35.55
C ASP A 89 23.84 -11.64 -34.39
N LYS A 90 23.49 -12.38 -33.32
CA LYS A 90 24.36 -12.71 -32.18
C LYS A 90 24.73 -11.52 -31.29
N VAL A 91 23.86 -10.51 -31.20
CA VAL A 91 23.99 -9.40 -30.26
C VAL A 91 23.22 -9.74 -28.97
N GLY A 92 23.78 -9.39 -27.82
CA GLY A 92 23.13 -9.61 -26.53
C GLY A 92 22.20 -8.45 -26.17
N ILE A 93 21.00 -8.75 -25.69
CA ILE A 93 20.02 -7.77 -25.19
C ILE A 93 19.51 -8.19 -23.80
N CYS A 94 19.07 -7.22 -22.99
CA CYS A 94 18.60 -7.45 -21.62
C CYS A 94 17.06 -7.33 -21.52
N VAL A 95 16.34 -8.43 -21.70
CA VAL A 95 14.86 -8.48 -21.74
C VAL A 95 14.36 -9.69 -20.97
N ALA A 96 13.39 -9.51 -20.07
CA ALA A 96 12.90 -10.61 -19.22
C ALA A 96 12.14 -11.68 -19.98
N ASN A 97 11.17 -11.27 -20.80
CA ASN A 97 10.23 -12.20 -21.40
C ASN A 97 10.69 -12.67 -22.77
N LEU A 98 10.42 -13.93 -23.08
CA LEU A 98 10.78 -14.53 -24.36
C LEU A 98 9.98 -13.92 -25.52
N ASP A 99 8.70 -13.62 -25.27
CA ASP A 99 7.93 -12.75 -26.16
C ASP A 99 8.34 -11.30 -25.92
N LEU A 100 9.03 -10.71 -26.89
CA LEU A 100 9.45 -9.31 -26.85
C LEU A 100 8.26 -8.35 -26.77
N SER A 101 7.03 -8.75 -27.10
CA SER A 101 5.85 -7.89 -26.90
C SER A 101 5.55 -7.62 -25.42
N GLU A 102 6.03 -8.48 -24.52
CA GLU A 102 5.92 -8.32 -23.08
C GLU A 102 7.07 -7.47 -22.52
N GLY A 103 7.00 -6.16 -22.80
CA GLY A 103 7.98 -5.17 -22.32
C GLY A 103 8.70 -4.38 -23.41
N THR A 104 8.24 -4.45 -24.66
CA THR A 104 8.72 -3.59 -25.74
C THR A 104 7.61 -3.16 -26.71
N SER A 105 7.89 -2.16 -27.54
CA SER A 105 6.98 -1.70 -28.60
C SER A 105 6.95 -2.59 -29.86
N ILE A 106 7.57 -3.77 -29.86
CA ILE A 106 7.79 -4.57 -31.08
C ILE A 106 6.51 -4.92 -31.84
N ALA A 107 5.40 -5.10 -31.13
CA ALA A 107 4.10 -5.39 -31.74
C ALA A 107 3.54 -4.20 -32.56
N VAL A 108 3.94 -2.97 -32.21
CA VAL A 108 3.60 -1.75 -32.94
C VAL A 108 4.50 -1.60 -34.17
N GLU A 109 5.80 -1.85 -34.01
CA GLU A 109 6.78 -1.72 -35.11
C GLU A 109 6.62 -2.81 -36.18
N TYR A 110 6.20 -4.01 -35.76
CA TYR A 110 6.05 -5.19 -36.62
C TYR A 110 4.66 -5.83 -36.46
N PRO A 111 3.57 -5.16 -36.85
CA PRO A 111 2.22 -5.68 -36.63
C PRO A 111 1.99 -6.99 -37.39
N ASN A 112 1.35 -7.96 -36.72
CA ASN A 112 1.01 -9.28 -37.27
C ASN A 112 2.23 -10.10 -37.72
N LYS A 113 3.37 -9.95 -37.05
CA LYS A 113 4.62 -10.69 -37.33
C LYS A 113 4.98 -11.72 -36.26
N THR A 114 4.02 -12.12 -35.43
CA THR A 114 4.23 -13.18 -34.44
C THR A 114 4.58 -14.51 -35.13
N LYS A 115 5.41 -15.30 -34.46
CA LYS A 115 5.66 -16.70 -34.81
C LYS A 115 5.20 -17.59 -33.67
N THR A 116 5.13 -18.90 -33.93
CA THR A 116 4.88 -19.90 -32.88
C THR A 116 6.04 -20.87 -32.87
N TYR A 117 6.69 -21.00 -31.72
CA TYR A 117 7.75 -21.97 -31.47
C TYR A 117 7.36 -22.94 -30.38
N LYS A 118 7.99 -24.11 -30.40
CA LYS A 118 7.97 -25.02 -29.24
C LYS A 118 9.07 -24.59 -28.29
N VAL A 119 8.70 -24.17 -27.09
CA VAL A 119 9.61 -23.78 -26.02
C VAL A 119 9.32 -24.68 -24.84
N ASN A 120 10.29 -25.52 -24.46
CA ASN A 120 10.16 -26.47 -23.35
C ASN A 120 8.88 -27.33 -23.46
N GLY A 121 8.58 -27.78 -24.68
CA GLY A 121 7.42 -28.63 -25.01
C GLY A 121 6.09 -27.90 -25.18
N LYS A 122 6.00 -26.60 -24.86
CA LYS A 122 4.78 -25.78 -25.00
C LYS A 122 4.83 -24.93 -26.28
N ASP A 123 3.69 -24.75 -26.92
CA ASP A 123 3.59 -23.81 -28.04
C ASP A 123 3.51 -22.38 -27.46
N VAL A 124 4.49 -21.55 -27.83
CA VAL A 124 4.57 -20.14 -27.44
C VAL A 124 4.45 -19.30 -28.70
N THR A 125 3.50 -18.37 -28.72
CA THR A 125 3.27 -17.45 -29.83
C THR A 125 3.68 -16.04 -29.41
N GLY A 126 4.53 -15.39 -30.18
CA GLY A 126 5.04 -14.06 -29.84
C GLY A 126 6.08 -13.54 -30.82
N TYR A 127 6.85 -12.55 -30.39
CA TYR A 127 7.98 -11.97 -31.10
C TYR A 127 9.28 -12.42 -30.42
N PHE A 128 10.17 -13.11 -31.14
CA PHE A 128 11.34 -13.71 -30.52
C PHE A 128 12.63 -13.03 -30.98
N SER A 129 13.55 -12.76 -30.06
CA SER A 129 14.85 -12.15 -30.38
C SER A 129 15.63 -12.91 -31.46
N VAL A 130 15.46 -14.22 -31.57
CA VAL A 130 16.08 -15.08 -32.59
C VAL A 130 15.61 -14.79 -34.03
N ASP A 131 14.53 -14.03 -34.20
CA ASP A 131 13.95 -13.69 -35.51
C ASP A 131 14.36 -12.32 -36.06
N TYR A 132 15.05 -11.52 -35.24
CA TYR A 132 15.36 -10.13 -35.55
C TYR A 132 16.85 -9.85 -35.35
N THR A 133 17.44 -9.07 -36.25
CA THR A 133 18.78 -8.48 -36.03
C THR A 133 18.69 -7.29 -35.09
N MET A 134 19.80 -6.95 -34.42
CA MET A 134 19.83 -5.74 -33.59
C MET A 134 19.48 -4.48 -34.39
N ASN A 135 19.91 -4.42 -35.66
CA ASN A 135 19.56 -3.29 -36.53
C ASN A 135 18.05 -3.18 -36.81
N GLN A 136 17.33 -4.30 -36.85
CA GLN A 136 15.85 -4.27 -36.94
C GLN A 136 15.24 -3.80 -35.62
N LEU A 137 15.81 -4.20 -34.49
CA LEU A 137 15.34 -3.82 -33.15
C LEU A 137 15.65 -2.35 -32.77
N ASN A 138 16.47 -1.62 -33.54
CA ASN A 138 16.82 -0.23 -33.25
C ASN A 138 15.61 0.74 -33.15
N ASN A 139 14.49 0.43 -33.80
CA ASN A 139 13.26 1.24 -33.72
C ASN A 139 12.31 0.78 -32.61
N VAL A 140 12.63 -0.31 -31.92
CA VAL A 140 11.82 -0.85 -30.84
C VAL A 140 12.30 -0.23 -29.52
N ILE A 141 11.36 0.31 -28.75
CA ILE A 141 11.63 0.87 -27.42
C ILE A 141 11.21 -0.11 -26.33
N ALA A 142 11.88 -0.05 -25.18
CA ALA A 142 11.46 -0.75 -23.98
C ALA A 142 10.19 -0.07 -23.41
N THR A 143 9.25 -0.87 -22.93
CA THR A 143 7.98 -0.38 -22.38
C THR A 143 7.68 -1.03 -21.04
N GLN A 144 6.88 -0.34 -20.22
CA GLN A 144 6.37 -0.89 -18.97
C GLN A 144 5.26 -1.91 -19.25
N SER A 145 5.47 -3.18 -18.86
CA SER A 145 4.51 -4.27 -19.08
C SER A 145 3.56 -4.50 -17.91
N VAL A 146 3.85 -3.94 -16.74
CA VAL A 146 3.03 -4.10 -15.53
C VAL A 146 2.00 -2.98 -15.45
N LEU A 147 0.71 -3.33 -15.44
CA LEU A 147 -0.40 -2.35 -15.52
C LEU A 147 -0.51 -1.41 -14.32
N SER A 148 0.00 -1.80 -13.16
CA SER A 148 0.07 -0.95 -11.95
C SER A 148 1.15 0.13 -12.04
N ARG A 149 2.07 0.05 -13.01
CA ARG A 149 3.23 0.94 -13.15
C ARG A 149 2.99 1.98 -14.27
N PRO A 150 3.64 3.15 -14.20
CA PRO A 150 3.42 4.21 -15.18
C PRO A 150 4.11 3.89 -16.50
N ASP A 151 3.46 4.19 -17.62
CA ASP A 151 4.09 4.18 -18.96
C ASP A 151 4.94 5.45 -19.23
N ALA A 152 5.06 6.30 -18.22
CA ALA A 152 5.65 7.64 -18.27
C ALA A 152 7.13 7.64 -18.72
N PHE A 153 7.82 6.49 -18.57
CA PHE A 153 9.23 6.30 -18.88
C PHE A 153 9.50 5.38 -20.08
N ASP A 154 8.47 5.08 -20.88
CA ASP A 154 8.57 4.29 -22.12
C ASP A 154 9.22 5.12 -23.23
N ILE A 155 10.52 5.39 -23.09
CA ILE A 155 11.30 6.26 -23.98
C ILE A 155 12.66 5.67 -24.37
N ASP A 156 13.17 4.71 -23.60
CA ASP A 156 14.49 4.11 -23.82
C ASP A 156 14.44 3.03 -24.92
N PRO A 157 15.52 2.87 -25.73
CA PRO A 157 15.63 1.76 -26.67
C PRO A 157 15.72 0.40 -25.92
N ILE A 158 15.58 -0.71 -26.66
CA ILE A 158 15.89 -2.04 -26.09
C ILE A 158 17.32 -2.03 -25.53
N PRO A 159 17.51 -2.39 -24.25
CA PRO A 159 18.83 -2.36 -23.63
C PRO A 159 19.72 -3.47 -24.18
N THR A 160 20.95 -3.11 -24.55
CA THR A 160 21.94 -4.09 -24.99
C THR A 160 22.77 -4.61 -23.81
N PHE A 161 23.36 -5.79 -23.98
CA PHE A 161 24.31 -6.32 -23.01
C PHE A 161 25.55 -5.42 -22.87
N ASP A 162 25.93 -4.70 -23.92
CA ASP A 162 27.03 -3.73 -23.88
C ASP A 162 26.70 -2.53 -23.01
N ASP A 163 25.48 -2.00 -23.08
CA ASP A 163 25.01 -0.92 -22.19
C ASP A 163 25.03 -1.39 -20.72
N PHE A 164 24.57 -2.62 -20.47
CA PHE A 164 24.62 -3.23 -19.14
C PHE A 164 26.05 -3.36 -18.62
N ARG A 165 27.01 -3.74 -19.47
CA ARG A 165 28.44 -3.81 -19.13
C ARG A 165 29.09 -2.44 -18.97
N ALA A 166 28.54 -1.41 -19.60
CA ALA A 166 29.03 -0.03 -19.50
C ALA A 166 28.48 0.70 -18.25
N SER A 167 27.39 0.22 -17.65
CA SER A 167 26.81 0.78 -16.42
C SER A 167 27.81 0.85 -15.26
N ILE A 168 27.60 1.83 -14.36
CA ILE A 168 28.43 2.18 -13.19
C ILE A 168 28.78 0.91 -12.38
N ALA A 169 29.91 0.97 -11.64
CA ALA A 169 30.59 -0.12 -10.94
C ALA A 169 29.78 -0.83 -9.82
N ALA A 170 28.59 -1.33 -10.13
CA ALA A 170 27.86 -2.33 -9.38
C ALA A 170 28.31 -3.74 -9.81
N PRO A 171 28.31 -4.73 -8.90
CA PRO A 171 28.43 -6.13 -9.29
C PRO A 171 27.32 -6.51 -10.27
N ARG A 172 27.63 -7.40 -11.21
CA ARG A 172 26.73 -7.75 -12.32
C ARG A 172 26.29 -9.20 -12.26
N TRP A 173 24.98 -9.38 -12.38
CA TRP A 173 24.29 -10.66 -12.47
C TRP A 173 23.69 -10.82 -13.85
N ILE A 174 23.89 -11.98 -14.49
CA ILE A 174 23.17 -12.35 -15.71
C ILE A 174 22.27 -13.55 -15.46
N HIS A 175 21.04 -13.48 -15.95
CA HIS A 175 20.11 -14.60 -15.93
C HIS A 175 19.89 -15.10 -17.36
N VAL A 176 20.03 -16.41 -17.55
CA VAL A 176 19.85 -17.10 -18.85
C VAL A 176 18.69 -18.07 -18.70
N GLU A 177 17.52 -17.69 -19.20
CA GLU A 177 16.24 -18.36 -18.95
C GLU A 177 16.00 -19.59 -19.85
N TYR A 178 16.19 -19.46 -21.17
CA TYR A 178 15.82 -20.51 -22.16
C TYR A 178 16.98 -21.01 -23.04
N PRO A 179 18.14 -21.44 -22.48
CA PRO A 179 19.31 -21.76 -23.29
C PRO A 179 19.05 -22.85 -24.35
N GLN A 180 18.26 -23.89 -24.05
CA GLN A 180 17.90 -24.91 -25.04
C GLN A 180 17.19 -24.31 -26.27
N PHE A 181 16.27 -23.35 -26.07
CA PHE A 181 15.59 -22.68 -27.18
C PHE A 181 16.59 -21.95 -28.09
N TYR A 182 17.60 -21.28 -27.52
CA TYR A 182 18.63 -20.61 -28.32
C TYR A 182 19.56 -21.60 -29.04
N ASP A 183 19.85 -22.75 -28.44
CA ASP A 183 20.61 -23.84 -29.09
C ASP A 183 19.89 -24.37 -30.34
N GLU A 184 18.57 -24.60 -30.24
CA GLU A 184 17.72 -25.03 -31.36
C GLU A 184 17.74 -24.04 -32.54
N HIS A 185 18.03 -22.76 -32.25
CA HIS A 185 18.16 -21.67 -33.23
C HIS A 185 19.61 -21.37 -33.63
N LYS A 186 20.58 -22.21 -33.23
CA LYS A 186 22.03 -22.05 -33.53
C LYS A 186 22.63 -20.78 -32.92
N LEU A 187 22.13 -20.38 -31.75
CA LEU A 187 22.53 -19.21 -30.98
C LEU A 187 22.97 -19.62 -29.56
N SER A 188 23.78 -20.67 -29.43
CA SER A 188 24.21 -21.16 -28.11
C SER A 188 24.91 -20.08 -27.27
N TYR A 189 24.62 -20.07 -25.97
CA TYR A 189 25.21 -19.11 -25.04
C TYR A 189 26.70 -19.37 -24.82
N GLU A 190 27.16 -20.62 -24.96
CA GLU A 190 28.56 -21.02 -24.94
C GLU A 190 29.34 -20.30 -26.06
N ASP A 191 28.88 -20.38 -27.31
CA ASP A 191 29.48 -19.69 -28.44
C ASP A 191 29.44 -18.16 -28.26
N TYR A 192 28.37 -17.65 -27.66
CA TYR A 192 28.21 -16.24 -27.37
C TYR A 192 29.23 -15.76 -26.33
N PHE A 193 29.41 -16.50 -25.24
CA PHE A 193 30.34 -16.14 -24.16
C PHE A 193 31.81 -16.34 -24.53
N ASP A 194 32.13 -17.29 -25.40
CA ASP A 194 33.47 -17.44 -25.99
C ASP A 194 33.89 -16.19 -26.76
N LYS A 195 32.93 -15.52 -27.43
CA LYS A 195 33.19 -14.30 -28.21
C LYS A 195 33.11 -13.02 -27.39
N ASN A 196 32.16 -12.93 -26.45
CA ASN A 196 31.85 -11.69 -25.75
C ASN A 196 32.49 -11.56 -24.37
N SER A 197 33.14 -12.62 -23.86
CA SER A 197 33.81 -12.71 -22.56
C SER A 197 32.91 -12.46 -21.35
N LEU A 198 32.93 -13.39 -20.39
CA LEU A 198 32.28 -13.25 -19.08
C LEU A 198 33.07 -12.39 -18.08
N ARG A 199 34.16 -11.73 -18.52
CA ARG A 199 34.98 -10.90 -17.63
C ARG A 199 34.16 -9.72 -17.10
N GLY A 200 34.16 -9.55 -15.78
CA GLY A 200 33.40 -8.49 -15.11
C GLY A 200 31.93 -8.85 -14.83
N ILE A 201 31.52 -10.09 -15.11
CA ILE A 201 30.27 -10.67 -14.62
C ILE A 201 30.57 -11.45 -13.34
N ASN A 202 29.78 -11.20 -12.29
CA ASN A 202 30.02 -11.75 -10.95
C ASN A 202 29.12 -12.96 -10.65
N TYR A 203 27.89 -12.94 -11.17
CA TYR A 203 26.87 -13.94 -10.90
C TYR A 203 26.20 -14.38 -12.21
N LEU A 204 25.92 -15.68 -12.35
CA LEU A 204 25.07 -16.21 -13.41
C LEU A 204 24.03 -17.16 -12.82
N SER A 205 22.78 -17.01 -13.25
CA SER A 205 21.71 -17.96 -12.91
C SER A 205 21.05 -18.51 -14.17
N THR A 206 20.61 -19.78 -14.11
CA THR A 206 19.84 -20.42 -15.18
C THR A 206 18.93 -21.51 -14.60
N PRO A 207 17.75 -21.75 -15.20
CA PRO A 207 16.85 -22.81 -14.75
C PRO A 207 17.07 -24.16 -15.46
N GLU A 208 17.94 -24.24 -16.48
CA GLU A 208 18.13 -25.46 -17.29
C GLU A 208 19.44 -26.19 -16.94
N LEU A 209 19.35 -27.49 -16.59
CA LEU A 209 20.48 -28.24 -16.05
C LEU A 209 21.57 -28.56 -17.06
N THR A 210 21.20 -28.74 -18.33
CA THR A 210 22.18 -29.00 -19.41
C THR A 210 23.13 -27.82 -19.57
N PHE A 211 22.57 -26.61 -19.69
CA PHE A 211 23.35 -25.39 -19.80
C PHE A 211 24.16 -25.08 -18.54
N LEU A 212 23.57 -25.30 -17.35
CA LEU A 212 24.28 -25.13 -16.08
C LEU A 212 25.57 -25.99 -16.02
N LYS A 213 25.51 -27.23 -16.51
CA LYS A 213 26.69 -28.10 -16.60
C LYS A 213 27.74 -27.54 -17.55
N ALA A 214 27.33 -27.11 -18.74
CA ALA A 214 28.24 -26.55 -19.74
C ALA A 214 28.95 -25.31 -19.21
N ILE A 215 28.20 -24.34 -18.67
CA ILE A 215 28.75 -23.08 -18.18
C ILE A 215 29.63 -23.26 -16.93
N SER A 216 29.38 -24.29 -16.11
CA SER A 216 30.23 -24.62 -14.96
C SER A 216 31.68 -24.94 -15.36
N ALA A 217 31.89 -25.48 -16.57
CA ALA A 217 33.20 -25.77 -17.12
C ALA A 217 33.89 -24.57 -17.79
N MET A 218 33.11 -23.56 -18.23
CA MET A 218 33.60 -22.41 -19.00
C MET A 218 33.79 -21.14 -18.18
N LYS A 219 33.11 -21.02 -17.04
CA LYS A 219 33.07 -19.78 -16.26
C LYS A 219 34.44 -19.33 -15.74
N PRO A 220 34.64 -18.02 -15.51
CA PRO A 220 35.75 -17.54 -14.69
C PRO A 220 35.70 -18.12 -13.26
N PRO A 221 36.85 -18.38 -12.62
CA PRO A 221 36.89 -18.90 -11.24
C PRO A 221 36.16 -18.02 -10.23
N THR A 222 36.15 -16.71 -10.45
CA THR A 222 35.54 -15.70 -9.57
C THR A 222 34.02 -15.57 -9.73
N MET A 223 33.43 -16.18 -10.76
CA MET A 223 31.99 -16.08 -11.03
C MET A 223 31.22 -17.13 -10.22
N LYS A 224 30.17 -16.70 -9.52
CA LYS A 224 29.25 -17.58 -8.78
C LYS A 224 28.12 -18.06 -9.71
N LEU A 225 27.75 -19.34 -9.59
CA LEU A 225 26.68 -19.95 -10.37
C LEU A 225 25.47 -20.26 -9.49
N TYR A 226 24.27 -20.00 -10.00
CA TYR A 226 23.03 -20.29 -9.31
C TYR A 226 22.10 -21.12 -10.20
N PHE A 227 21.43 -22.08 -9.60
CA PHE A 227 20.30 -22.73 -10.26
C PHE A 227 19.02 -21.98 -9.90
N ALA A 228 18.27 -21.53 -10.91
CA ALA A 228 17.03 -20.79 -10.72
C ALA A 228 15.84 -21.76 -10.78
N PHE A 229 15.12 -21.90 -9.68
CA PHE A 229 13.88 -22.67 -9.64
C PHE A 229 12.74 -21.84 -10.25
N LYS A 230 11.86 -22.49 -11.01
CA LYS A 230 10.59 -21.93 -11.47
C LYS A 230 9.45 -22.38 -10.56
N GLY A 231 8.18 -22.30 -10.98
CA GLY A 231 7.06 -22.83 -10.19
C GLY A 231 7.24 -24.31 -9.86
N ARG A 232 6.78 -24.73 -8.66
CA ARG A 232 7.02 -26.10 -8.14
C ARG A 232 6.55 -27.21 -9.08
N GLU A 233 5.45 -26.98 -9.79
CA GLU A 233 4.83 -27.92 -10.72
C GLU A 233 5.34 -27.79 -12.16
N GLU A 234 6.21 -26.82 -12.43
CA GLU A 234 6.79 -26.66 -13.76
C GLU A 234 7.90 -27.70 -13.99
N LEU A 235 8.05 -28.15 -15.22
CA LEU A 235 9.04 -29.17 -15.59
C LEU A 235 10.38 -28.52 -15.93
N GLU A 236 11.46 -29.08 -15.38
CA GLU A 236 12.81 -28.79 -15.87
C GLU A 236 13.03 -29.54 -17.19
N PRO A 237 13.39 -28.85 -18.30
CA PRO A 237 13.38 -29.44 -19.64
C PRO A 237 14.30 -30.64 -19.83
N THR A 238 15.43 -30.69 -19.13
CA THR A 238 16.44 -31.75 -19.31
C THR A 238 16.03 -33.06 -18.64
N THR A 239 15.53 -32.97 -17.41
CA THR A 239 15.24 -34.12 -16.55
C THR A 239 13.79 -34.56 -16.65
N ASN A 240 12.91 -33.69 -17.16
CA ASN A 240 11.47 -33.89 -17.19
C ASN A 240 10.88 -34.20 -15.79
N GLN A 241 11.56 -33.72 -14.74
CA GLN A 241 11.09 -33.70 -13.35
C GLN A 241 10.53 -32.31 -13.07
N THR A 242 9.63 -32.21 -12.09
CA THR A 242 9.17 -30.90 -11.64
C THR A 242 10.27 -30.19 -10.86
N TYR A 243 10.33 -28.84 -10.91
CA TYR A 243 11.31 -28.08 -10.14
C TYR A 243 11.21 -28.37 -8.63
N GLY A 244 10.00 -28.62 -8.11
CA GLY A 244 9.78 -28.95 -6.70
C GLY A 244 10.33 -30.31 -6.26
N GLU A 245 10.64 -31.21 -7.20
CA GLU A 245 11.19 -32.55 -6.94
C GLU A 245 12.73 -32.62 -7.07
N LEU A 246 13.37 -31.56 -7.56
CA LEU A 246 14.82 -31.54 -7.76
C LEU A 246 15.56 -31.52 -6.41
N LEU A 247 16.49 -32.46 -6.25
CA LEU A 247 17.26 -32.60 -5.01
C LEU A 247 18.50 -31.69 -5.00
N LEU A 248 18.59 -30.80 -4.02
CA LEU A 248 19.70 -29.84 -3.87
C LEU A 248 21.09 -30.49 -3.83
N ASN A 249 21.20 -31.68 -3.20
CA ASN A 249 22.47 -32.40 -3.11
C ASN A 249 23.04 -32.83 -4.48
N LYS A 250 22.18 -33.04 -5.48
CA LYS A 250 22.59 -33.34 -6.86
C LYS A 250 23.08 -32.10 -7.61
N LEU A 251 22.57 -30.92 -7.23
CA LEU A 251 22.93 -29.64 -7.85
C LEU A 251 24.23 -29.08 -7.28
N LYS A 252 24.42 -29.23 -5.96
CA LYS A 252 25.55 -28.69 -5.17
C LYS A 252 26.92 -28.73 -5.87
N PRO A 253 27.35 -29.81 -6.55
CA PRO A 253 28.67 -29.84 -7.20
C PRO A 253 28.89 -28.78 -8.29
N MET A 254 27.82 -28.18 -8.83
CA MET A 254 27.87 -27.26 -9.97
C MET A 254 27.53 -25.81 -9.60
N ILE A 255 26.95 -25.56 -8.42
CA ILE A 255 26.39 -24.27 -8.04
C ILE A 255 26.99 -23.74 -6.73
N THR A 256 26.94 -22.42 -6.60
CA THR A 256 27.22 -21.68 -5.37
C THR A 256 25.95 -21.46 -4.55
N GLY A 257 24.79 -21.39 -5.21
CA GLY A 257 23.52 -21.17 -4.53
C GLY A 257 22.32 -21.43 -5.43
N ILE A 258 21.14 -21.12 -4.90
CA ILE A 258 19.86 -21.25 -5.59
C ILE A 258 19.16 -19.89 -5.64
N VAL A 259 18.35 -19.71 -6.69
CA VAL A 259 17.40 -18.60 -6.82
C VAL A 259 16.01 -19.21 -6.82
N VAL A 260 15.12 -18.77 -5.94
CA VAL A 260 13.78 -19.39 -5.78
C VAL A 260 12.66 -18.33 -5.70
N PRO A 261 11.44 -18.64 -6.17
CA PRO A 261 10.27 -17.81 -5.87
C PRO A 261 10.06 -17.69 -4.37
N ARG A 262 9.58 -16.54 -3.89
CA ARG A 262 9.28 -16.31 -2.46
C ARG A 262 8.35 -17.37 -1.85
N GLU A 263 7.46 -17.95 -2.65
CA GLU A 263 6.50 -18.98 -2.24
C GLU A 263 7.15 -20.35 -1.95
N TYR A 264 8.41 -20.57 -2.34
CA TYR A 264 9.14 -21.78 -1.96
C TYR A 264 9.50 -21.80 -0.48
N ILE A 265 9.66 -20.63 0.13
CA ILE A 265 10.02 -20.48 1.55
C ILE A 265 8.77 -20.19 2.37
N TRP A 266 7.97 -19.22 1.96
CA TRP A 266 6.70 -18.88 2.59
C TRP A 266 5.54 -19.13 1.63
N PRO A 267 4.96 -20.34 1.62
CA PRO A 267 3.80 -20.64 0.78
C PRO A 267 2.65 -19.70 1.11
N VAL A 268 1.95 -19.24 0.07
CA VAL A 268 0.73 -18.43 0.20
C VAL A 268 -0.46 -19.31 -0.14
N GLU A 269 -1.41 -19.42 0.77
CA GLU A 269 -2.65 -20.16 0.58
C GLU A 269 -3.59 -19.44 -0.40
N LYS A 270 -4.59 -20.15 -0.94
CA LYS A 270 -5.59 -19.55 -1.85
C LYS A 270 -6.40 -18.42 -1.22
N SER A 271 -6.47 -18.40 0.11
CA SER A 271 -7.06 -17.34 0.94
C SER A 271 -6.18 -16.09 1.05
N ASN A 272 -5.00 -16.08 0.42
CA ASN A 272 -3.99 -15.01 0.46
C ASN A 272 -3.41 -14.75 1.86
N TYR A 273 -3.22 -15.83 2.63
CA TYR A 273 -2.45 -15.83 3.88
C TYR A 273 -1.21 -16.69 3.72
N LEU A 274 -0.18 -16.39 4.50
CA LEU A 274 0.98 -17.26 4.64
C LEU A 274 0.58 -18.57 5.30
N ALA A 275 1.20 -19.66 4.87
CA ALA A 275 1.15 -20.91 5.63
C ALA A 275 1.70 -20.68 7.06
N PRO A 276 1.27 -21.47 8.06
CA PRO A 276 1.66 -21.26 9.46
C PRO A 276 3.17 -21.31 9.70
N GLU A 277 3.89 -22.13 8.94
CA GLU A 277 5.34 -22.35 9.07
C GLU A 277 6.04 -22.25 7.71
N PRO A 278 7.30 -21.79 7.67
CA PRO A 278 8.08 -21.76 6.46
C PRO A 278 8.53 -23.16 6.04
N ASN A 279 8.84 -23.34 4.77
CA ASN A 279 9.55 -24.52 4.29
C ASN A 279 11.02 -24.51 4.80
N PRO A 280 11.60 -25.66 5.19
CA PRO A 280 12.98 -25.75 5.66
C PRO A 280 14.05 -25.46 4.58
N LEU A 281 13.65 -25.16 3.34
CA LEU A 281 14.52 -24.95 2.19
C LEU A 281 15.77 -24.10 2.47
N VAL A 282 15.65 -23.00 3.23
CA VAL A 282 16.81 -22.14 3.54
C VAL A 282 17.81 -22.89 4.41
N ALA A 283 17.35 -23.53 5.48
CA ALA A 283 18.20 -24.33 6.37
C ALA A 283 18.84 -25.52 5.62
N ASP A 284 18.06 -26.22 4.80
CA ASP A 284 18.54 -27.36 4.00
C ASP A 284 19.62 -26.92 2.98
N ALA A 285 19.43 -25.77 2.34
CA ALA A 285 20.41 -25.19 1.42
C ALA A 285 21.68 -24.76 2.17
N HIS A 286 21.54 -24.12 3.33
CA HIS A 286 22.66 -23.67 4.15
C HIS A 286 23.49 -24.83 4.71
N GLU A 287 22.86 -25.93 5.14
CA GLU A 287 23.56 -27.16 5.55
C GLU A 287 24.38 -27.74 4.40
N LEU A 288 23.89 -27.60 3.17
CA LEU A 288 24.61 -27.96 1.95
C LEU A 288 25.65 -26.92 1.53
N GLY A 289 25.78 -25.78 2.20
CA GLY A 289 26.71 -24.71 1.84
C GLY A 289 26.28 -23.94 0.59
N LEU A 290 24.98 -23.83 0.35
CA LEU A 290 24.38 -23.12 -0.79
C LEU A 290 23.73 -21.81 -0.34
N GLU A 291 24.06 -20.71 -1.00
CA GLU A 291 23.37 -19.43 -0.80
C GLU A 291 21.93 -19.51 -1.34
N VAL A 292 21.00 -18.76 -0.73
CA VAL A 292 19.60 -18.68 -1.16
C VAL A 292 19.23 -17.24 -1.49
N TYR A 293 18.96 -17.00 -2.78
CA TYR A 293 18.39 -15.75 -3.26
C TYR A 293 16.91 -15.95 -3.57
N VAL A 294 16.09 -14.95 -3.24
CA VAL A 294 14.64 -15.03 -3.40
C VAL A 294 14.15 -13.96 -4.36
N TYR A 295 13.27 -14.32 -5.28
CA TYR A 295 12.66 -13.39 -6.23
C TYR A 295 11.13 -13.36 -6.13
N GLY A 296 10.53 -12.35 -6.76
CA GLY A 296 9.07 -12.16 -6.81
C GLY A 296 8.56 -11.04 -5.90
N PHE A 297 9.44 -10.18 -5.39
CA PHE A 297 9.06 -9.03 -4.58
C PHE A 297 8.67 -7.85 -5.47
N ALA A 298 7.46 -7.34 -5.25
CA ALA A 298 6.90 -6.19 -5.93
C ALA A 298 5.95 -5.45 -4.98
N ASN A 299 6.23 -4.18 -4.71
CA ASN A 299 5.46 -3.37 -3.76
C ASN A 299 4.05 -3.04 -4.30
N ASP A 300 3.89 -3.07 -5.63
CA ASP A 300 2.69 -2.70 -6.36
C ASP A 300 1.78 -3.89 -6.68
N ASN A 301 1.78 -4.89 -5.79
CA ASN A 301 1.00 -6.12 -5.92
C ASN A 301 0.07 -6.33 -4.73
N VAL A 302 -0.88 -7.25 -4.86
CA VAL A 302 -1.68 -7.74 -3.72
C VAL A 302 -0.77 -8.59 -2.84
N LEU A 303 -0.34 -8.00 -1.72
CA LEU A 303 0.44 -8.69 -0.70
C LEU A 303 -0.44 -9.65 0.10
N SER A 304 0.19 -10.64 0.75
CA SER A 304 -0.49 -11.46 1.76
C SER A 304 -1.12 -10.58 2.83
N TYR A 305 -2.31 -10.94 3.30
CA TYR A 305 -3.00 -10.18 4.35
C TYR A 305 -2.21 -10.12 5.66
N ASN A 306 -1.24 -11.02 5.86
CA ASN A 306 -0.31 -10.99 6.99
C ASN A 306 0.54 -9.72 7.07
N TYR A 307 0.76 -9.02 5.95
CA TYR A 307 1.63 -7.85 5.89
C TYR A 307 0.88 -6.52 5.94
N SER A 308 -0.46 -6.53 5.91
CA SER A 308 -1.27 -5.30 5.96
C SER A 308 -0.79 -4.22 4.97
N TYR A 309 -0.45 -4.67 3.75
CA TYR A 309 0.07 -3.85 2.66
C TYR A 309 1.39 -3.09 2.95
N ASP A 310 2.14 -3.45 4.00
CA ASP A 310 3.51 -2.96 4.21
C ASP A 310 4.51 -3.90 3.49
N PRO A 311 5.13 -3.48 2.37
CA PRO A 311 6.12 -4.30 1.67
C PRO A 311 7.39 -4.52 2.50
N THR A 312 7.70 -3.64 3.45
CA THR A 312 8.84 -3.82 4.36
C THR A 312 8.67 -5.07 5.21
N GLU A 313 7.47 -5.33 5.72
CA GLU A 313 7.17 -6.53 6.51
C GLU A 313 7.39 -7.81 5.71
N GLU A 314 7.10 -7.78 4.40
CA GLU A 314 7.38 -8.92 3.54
C GLU A 314 8.87 -9.23 3.49
N TYR A 315 9.76 -8.26 3.26
CA TYR A 315 11.20 -8.52 3.26
C TYR A 315 11.72 -8.99 4.63
N LEU A 316 11.20 -8.41 5.72
CA LEU A 316 11.57 -8.82 7.09
C LEU A 316 11.17 -10.27 7.37
N GLN A 317 10.09 -10.77 6.76
CA GLN A 317 9.64 -12.16 6.90
C GLN A 317 10.67 -13.20 6.40
N PHE A 318 11.64 -12.79 5.55
CA PHE A 318 12.71 -13.65 5.02
C PHE A 318 14.08 -13.42 5.69
N THR A 319 14.14 -12.55 6.70
CA THR A 319 15.37 -12.27 7.49
C THR A 319 15.17 -12.41 8.99
N SER A 320 13.98 -12.86 9.39
CA SER A 320 13.57 -13.03 10.78
C SER A 320 13.10 -14.46 11.03
N LYS A 321 12.74 -14.77 12.29
CA LYS A 321 12.20 -16.06 12.73
C LYS A 321 13.17 -17.25 12.58
N GLY A 322 14.45 -17.04 12.85
CA GLY A 322 15.41 -18.15 13.00
C GLY A 322 16.12 -18.58 11.72
N PHE A 323 15.91 -17.88 10.60
CA PHE A 323 16.75 -17.98 9.40
C PHE A 323 16.90 -16.61 8.70
N SER A 324 17.83 -16.51 7.75
CA SER A 324 17.92 -15.35 6.86
C SER A 324 18.36 -15.79 5.46
N VAL A 325 17.67 -15.30 4.43
CA VAL A 325 18.07 -15.52 3.03
C VAL A 325 19.31 -14.70 2.70
N ASP A 326 20.15 -15.20 1.79
CA ASP A 326 21.40 -14.54 1.40
C ASP A 326 21.19 -13.34 0.47
N GLY A 327 20.02 -13.23 -0.16
CA GLY A 327 19.65 -12.01 -0.85
C GLY A 327 18.26 -11.98 -1.48
N PHE A 328 17.91 -10.79 -1.95
CA PHE A 328 16.63 -10.44 -2.56
C PHE A 328 16.84 -10.02 -4.00
N ILE A 329 16.04 -10.57 -4.91
CA ILE A 329 15.89 -10.10 -6.29
C ILE A 329 14.54 -9.40 -6.37
N THR A 330 14.56 -8.08 -6.59
CA THR A 330 13.38 -7.23 -6.45
C THR A 330 13.27 -6.19 -7.55
N ASP A 331 12.03 -5.83 -7.88
CA ASP A 331 11.70 -4.71 -8.75
C ASP A 331 11.77 -3.37 -8.01
N PHE A 332 11.76 -3.38 -6.66
CA PHE A 332 11.82 -2.19 -5.80
C PHE A 332 13.04 -2.24 -4.87
N PRO A 333 14.27 -2.05 -5.40
CA PRO A 333 15.46 -2.05 -4.58
C PRO A 333 15.46 -1.09 -3.38
N PRO A 334 14.89 0.14 -3.45
CA PRO A 334 14.87 1.04 -2.31
C PRO A 334 14.20 0.42 -1.08
N THR A 335 13.06 -0.25 -1.25
CA THR A 335 12.33 -0.90 -0.14
C THR A 335 13.10 -2.09 0.42
N ALA A 336 13.70 -2.94 -0.42
CA ALA A 336 14.54 -4.04 0.06
C ALA A 336 15.76 -3.53 0.84
N MET A 337 16.40 -2.45 0.37
CA MET A 337 17.50 -1.79 1.06
C MET A 337 17.05 -1.21 2.39
N ASN A 338 15.90 -0.54 2.45
CA ASN A 338 15.33 -0.02 3.69
C ASN A 338 15.06 -1.16 4.68
N ALA A 339 14.44 -2.27 4.24
CA ALA A 339 14.20 -3.43 5.10
C ALA A 339 15.51 -3.97 5.71
N VAL A 340 16.54 -4.14 4.88
CA VAL A 340 17.80 -4.79 5.27
C VAL A 340 18.74 -3.86 6.03
N GLU A 341 18.84 -2.58 5.66
CA GLU A 341 19.72 -1.61 6.31
C GLU A 341 19.07 -0.95 7.53
N CYS A 342 17.75 -0.72 7.52
CA CYS A 342 17.06 0.08 8.53
C CYS A 342 16.16 -0.71 9.47
N PHE A 343 15.51 -1.78 9.04
CA PHE A 343 14.50 -2.42 9.89
C PHE A 343 14.97 -3.74 10.48
N ALA A 344 15.74 -4.53 9.74
CA ALA A 344 16.20 -5.83 10.22
C ALA A 344 17.34 -5.74 11.26
N LYS A 345 18.08 -4.61 11.30
CA LYS A 345 19.18 -4.39 12.26
C LYS A 345 18.74 -3.73 13.57
N TYR A 346 17.57 -3.10 13.58
CA TYR A 346 17.16 -2.21 14.66
C TYR A 346 15.91 -2.75 15.35
N ASN A 347 15.94 -2.77 16.67
CA ASN A 347 14.83 -3.29 17.45
C ASN A 347 13.72 -2.23 17.57
N ASN A 348 12.45 -2.65 17.50
CA ASN A 348 11.29 -1.79 17.73
C ASN A 348 11.19 -1.24 19.18
N SER A 349 12.15 -1.55 20.05
CA SER A 349 12.24 -1.07 21.43
C SER A 349 12.74 0.38 21.56
N GLU A 350 13.15 1.02 20.46
CA GLU A 350 13.57 2.42 20.52
C GLU A 350 12.39 3.35 20.80
N SER A 351 12.60 4.31 21.70
CA SER A 351 11.63 5.35 22.02
C SER A 351 11.64 6.43 20.95
N ARG A 352 10.47 7.04 20.68
CA ARG A 352 10.40 8.22 19.82
C ARG A 352 11.25 9.37 20.36
N ARG A 353 11.88 10.09 19.42
CA ARG A 353 12.74 11.24 19.71
C ARG A 353 11.88 12.47 19.99
N GLU A 354 12.37 13.33 20.87
CA GLU A 354 11.69 14.59 21.20
C GLU A 354 11.54 15.47 19.95
N GLY A 355 10.37 16.10 19.79
CA GLY A 355 10.09 16.99 18.66
C GLY A 355 9.66 16.29 17.37
N GLN A 356 9.56 14.96 17.36
CA GLN A 356 8.97 14.24 16.23
C GLN A 356 7.46 14.53 16.08
N PRO A 357 6.92 14.46 14.85
CA PRO A 357 5.50 14.63 14.61
C PRO A 357 4.65 13.60 15.34
N LEU A 358 3.43 14.01 15.70
CA LEU A 358 2.44 13.14 16.34
C LEU A 358 1.91 12.09 15.35
N VAL A 359 1.79 10.84 15.79
CA VAL A 359 1.02 9.80 15.12
C VAL A 359 -0.40 9.84 15.67
N ILE A 360 -1.32 10.32 14.85
CA ILE A 360 -2.74 10.46 15.17
C ILE A 360 -3.50 9.40 14.37
N THR A 361 -4.43 8.69 14.98
CA THR A 361 -5.21 7.68 14.26
C THR A 361 -6.33 8.30 13.43
N ASN A 362 -6.83 7.55 12.45
CA ASN A 362 -8.10 7.79 11.78
C ASN A 362 -9.04 6.60 12.03
N GLY A 363 -9.89 6.67 13.05
CA GLY A 363 -10.71 5.56 13.53
C GLY A 363 -9.92 4.44 14.22
N GLY A 364 -8.82 4.75 14.92
CA GLY A 364 -7.90 3.74 15.45
C GLY A 364 -6.98 3.14 14.36
N ALA A 365 -6.55 1.89 14.51
CA ALA A 365 -5.83 1.16 13.47
C ALA A 365 -6.79 0.59 12.41
N SER A 366 -7.54 1.49 11.77
CA SER A 366 -8.64 1.18 10.83
C SER A 366 -8.19 0.49 9.54
N GLY A 367 -6.88 0.48 9.26
CA GLY A 367 -6.26 -0.34 8.21
C GLY A 367 -6.15 -1.82 8.56
N ILE A 368 -6.30 -2.17 9.84
CA ILE A 368 -6.09 -3.52 10.39
C ILE A 368 -7.40 -4.16 10.88
N TYR A 369 -8.22 -3.39 11.59
CA TYR A 369 -9.54 -3.79 12.09
C TYR A 369 -10.58 -2.75 11.68
N ALA A 370 -11.86 -3.12 11.71
CA ALA A 370 -12.94 -2.18 11.40
C ALA A 370 -12.84 -0.93 12.28
N GLY A 371 -12.86 0.26 11.66
CA GLY A 371 -12.56 1.52 12.33
C GLY A 371 -13.53 1.84 13.46
N SER A 372 -13.07 2.65 14.43
CA SER A 372 -13.86 3.09 15.59
C SER A 372 -14.39 1.97 16.49
N THR A 373 -13.75 0.80 16.44
CA THR A 373 -14.06 -0.35 17.30
C THR A 373 -13.04 -0.51 18.44
N ASP A 374 -13.44 -1.25 19.48
CA ASP A 374 -12.55 -1.65 20.58
C ASP A 374 -11.24 -2.30 20.11
N LEU A 375 -11.27 -3.16 19.08
CA LEU A 375 -10.08 -3.79 18.51
C LEU A 375 -9.20 -2.81 17.73
N ALA A 376 -9.79 -1.92 16.91
CA ALA A 376 -9.02 -0.90 16.19
C ALA A 376 -8.30 0.05 17.17
N TYR A 377 -8.96 0.45 18.25
CA TYR A 377 -8.33 1.27 19.28
C TYR A 377 -7.29 0.50 20.10
N GLN A 378 -7.55 -0.76 20.43
CA GLN A 378 -6.54 -1.57 21.11
C GLN A 378 -5.28 -1.71 20.26
N LYS A 379 -5.44 -2.04 18.97
CA LYS A 379 -4.30 -2.14 18.06
C LYS A 379 -3.55 -0.82 17.89
N ALA A 380 -4.25 0.32 17.86
CA ALA A 380 -3.61 1.63 17.83
C ALA A 380 -2.78 1.93 19.08
N VAL A 381 -3.24 1.50 20.26
CA VAL A 381 -2.49 1.61 21.51
C VAL A 381 -1.27 0.69 21.49
N ASP A 382 -1.44 -0.55 21.01
CA ASP A 382 -0.34 -1.51 20.87
C ASP A 382 0.71 -1.03 19.85
N ASP A 383 0.26 -0.29 18.84
CA ASP A 383 1.10 0.40 17.85
C ASP A 383 1.67 1.75 18.36
N GLU A 384 1.39 2.13 19.60
CA GLU A 384 1.91 3.31 20.29
C GLU A 384 1.54 4.66 19.63
N ALA A 385 0.33 4.78 19.07
CA ALA A 385 -0.18 6.06 18.60
C ALA A 385 -0.14 7.13 19.73
N ASP A 386 0.23 8.37 19.40
CA ASP A 386 0.17 9.48 20.37
C ASP A 386 -1.26 9.80 20.75
N ILE A 387 -2.11 9.83 19.73
CA ILE A 387 -3.47 10.32 19.82
C ILE A 387 -4.37 9.32 19.14
N ILE A 388 -5.31 8.77 19.91
CA ILE A 388 -6.44 8.03 19.35
C ILE A 388 -7.62 8.97 19.12
N ASP A 389 -8.31 8.80 18.00
CA ASP A 389 -9.38 9.70 17.57
C ASP A 389 -10.78 9.09 17.74
N CYS A 390 -11.79 9.92 17.93
CA CYS A 390 -13.19 9.53 17.89
C CYS A 390 -13.97 10.62 17.14
N SER A 391 -14.39 10.31 15.92
CA SER A 391 -15.42 11.06 15.20
C SER A 391 -16.77 10.74 15.81
N VAL A 392 -17.41 11.73 16.44
CA VAL A 392 -18.62 11.52 17.22
C VAL A 392 -19.84 11.61 16.31
N GLN A 393 -20.61 10.53 16.28
CA GLN A 393 -21.93 10.47 15.66
C GLN A 393 -23.02 10.32 16.73
N MET A 394 -24.26 10.63 16.36
CA MET A 394 -25.43 10.56 17.24
C MET A 394 -26.40 9.53 16.71
N SER A 395 -26.87 8.62 17.56
CA SER A 395 -28.06 7.81 17.28
C SER A 395 -29.33 8.65 17.43
N LYS A 396 -30.44 8.16 16.89
CA LYS A 396 -31.76 8.79 16.97
C LYS A 396 -32.26 9.04 18.40
N ASP A 397 -31.94 8.14 19.33
CA ASP A 397 -32.23 8.26 20.77
C ASP A 397 -31.18 9.09 21.54
N GLY A 398 -30.23 9.72 20.85
CA GLY A 398 -29.27 10.66 21.43
C GLY A 398 -28.06 9.99 22.08
N VAL A 399 -27.73 8.75 21.74
CA VAL A 399 -26.49 8.10 22.17
C VAL A 399 -25.33 8.57 21.28
N ALA A 400 -24.30 9.15 21.90
CA ALA A 400 -23.06 9.52 21.22
C ALA A 400 -22.09 8.34 21.13
N PHE A 401 -21.55 8.08 19.94
CA PHE A 401 -20.62 6.98 19.68
C PHE A 401 -19.56 7.34 18.65
N CYS A 402 -18.48 6.56 18.61
CA CYS A 402 -17.39 6.76 17.66
C CYS A 402 -17.69 6.05 16.34
N MET A 403 -17.67 6.80 15.24
CA MET A 403 -17.79 6.30 13.87
C MET A 403 -17.22 7.32 12.89
N ALA A 404 -16.51 6.84 11.87
CA ALA A 404 -15.82 7.69 10.89
C ALA A 404 -16.75 8.71 10.21
N THR A 405 -17.97 8.28 9.83
CA THR A 405 -18.96 9.14 9.18
C THR A 405 -20.37 8.90 9.74
N ALA A 406 -21.30 9.83 9.46
CA ALA A 406 -22.70 9.67 9.83
C ALA A 406 -23.43 8.59 9.03
N ASP A 407 -22.95 8.26 7.82
CA ASP A 407 -23.49 7.21 6.96
C ASP A 407 -22.89 5.85 7.33
N LEU A 408 -23.74 4.95 7.81
CA LEU A 408 -23.35 3.63 8.29
C LEU A 408 -23.21 2.61 7.15
N SER A 409 -23.47 2.98 5.90
CA SER A 409 -23.57 2.04 4.78
C SER A 409 -22.24 1.42 4.34
N VAL A 410 -21.11 2.10 4.58
CA VAL A 410 -19.79 1.69 4.10
C VAL A 410 -19.04 0.84 5.13
N ASP A 411 -19.05 1.28 6.39
CA ASP A 411 -18.23 0.70 7.46
C ASP A 411 -19.04 -0.22 8.38
N THR A 412 -20.27 -0.57 8.01
CA THR A 412 -21.12 -1.52 8.74
C THR A 412 -22.00 -2.35 7.80
N THR A 413 -22.71 -3.33 8.36
CA THR A 413 -23.74 -4.09 7.64
C THR A 413 -25.06 -3.34 7.40
N ALA A 414 -25.15 -2.02 7.67
CA ALA A 414 -26.39 -1.25 7.55
C ALA A 414 -27.05 -1.36 6.17
N ALA A 415 -26.26 -1.25 5.09
CA ALA A 415 -26.78 -1.36 3.72
C ALA A 415 -27.46 -2.71 3.42
N THR A 416 -27.10 -3.77 4.16
CA THR A 416 -27.71 -5.10 4.02
C THR A 416 -28.92 -5.27 4.93
N ILE A 417 -28.87 -4.73 6.15
CA ILE A 417 -29.90 -4.95 7.19
C ILE A 417 -31.05 -3.95 7.07
N PHE A 418 -30.76 -2.70 6.70
CA PHE A 418 -31.72 -1.60 6.62
C PHE A 418 -31.73 -0.92 5.23
N PRO A 419 -31.83 -1.67 4.11
CA PRO A 419 -31.79 -1.07 2.78
C PRO A 419 -32.93 -0.06 2.55
N ASP A 420 -34.09 -0.27 3.17
CA ASP A 420 -35.26 0.61 3.09
C ASP A 420 -35.11 1.92 3.90
N ARG A 421 -33.96 2.13 4.57
CA ARG A 421 -33.62 3.36 5.29
C ARG A 421 -32.65 4.25 4.52
N ALA A 422 -32.22 3.84 3.32
CA ALA A 422 -31.36 4.65 2.49
C ALA A 422 -32.08 5.94 2.05
N THR A 423 -31.43 7.08 2.23
CA THR A 423 -31.96 8.40 1.84
C THR A 423 -30.82 9.32 1.40
N THR A 424 -31.14 10.38 0.64
CA THR A 424 -30.17 11.41 0.28
C THR A 424 -30.31 12.61 1.22
N ILE A 425 -29.21 13.04 1.84
CA ILE A 425 -29.14 14.28 2.63
C ILE A 425 -28.05 15.17 2.03
N PRO A 426 -28.39 16.08 1.09
CA PRO A 426 -27.41 16.88 0.35
C PRO A 426 -26.49 17.74 1.22
N GLU A 427 -26.95 18.14 2.40
CA GLU A 427 -26.16 18.88 3.38
C GLU A 427 -25.03 18.05 4.01
N ILE A 428 -25.09 16.72 3.94
CA ILE A 428 -24.08 15.79 4.48
C ILE A 428 -23.31 15.12 3.33
N GLN A 429 -24.02 14.51 2.37
CA GLN A 429 -23.41 13.82 1.24
C GLN A 429 -24.33 13.78 0.01
N LYS A 430 -23.73 13.48 -1.16
CA LYS A 430 -24.46 13.45 -2.45
C LYS A 430 -25.15 12.13 -2.73
N ASP A 431 -24.55 11.03 -2.27
CA ASP A 431 -25.04 9.68 -2.53
C ASP A 431 -26.02 9.23 -1.43
N ASP A 432 -26.87 8.27 -1.75
CA ASP A 432 -27.78 7.68 -0.76
C ASP A 432 -26.98 7.02 0.38
N GLY A 433 -27.41 7.28 1.61
CA GLY A 433 -26.80 6.75 2.82
C GLY A 433 -27.83 6.30 3.84
N ILE A 434 -27.38 5.53 4.84
CA ILE A 434 -28.18 5.12 5.99
C ILE A 434 -27.59 5.81 7.21
N PHE A 435 -28.25 6.87 7.65
CA PHE A 435 -27.67 7.77 8.64
C PHE A 435 -27.88 7.30 10.07
N SER A 436 -26.85 7.45 10.89
CA SER A 436 -26.84 7.07 12.30
C SER A 436 -27.96 7.70 13.12
N PHE A 437 -28.30 8.96 12.86
CA PHE A 437 -29.37 9.69 13.55
C PHE A 437 -30.79 9.27 13.11
N ASP A 438 -30.93 8.42 12.09
CA ASP A 438 -32.21 7.80 11.71
C ASP A 438 -32.45 6.45 12.41
N LEU A 439 -31.44 5.91 13.10
CA LEU A 439 -31.47 4.61 13.75
C LEU A 439 -31.38 4.74 15.28
N GLU A 440 -32.17 3.93 15.99
CA GLU A 440 -32.03 3.80 17.44
C GLU A 440 -30.67 3.16 17.77
N TRP A 441 -30.09 3.48 18.93
CA TRP A 441 -28.82 2.86 19.33
C TRP A 441 -28.91 1.32 19.34
N SER A 442 -30.05 0.75 19.72
CA SER A 442 -30.26 -0.71 19.67
C SER A 442 -30.20 -1.28 18.25
N ASP A 443 -30.64 -0.52 17.24
CA ASP A 443 -30.55 -0.92 15.84
C ASP A 443 -29.09 -0.88 15.38
N ILE A 444 -28.35 0.18 15.76
CA ILE A 444 -26.91 0.30 15.47
C ILE A 444 -26.13 -0.84 16.13
N GLN A 445 -26.44 -1.20 17.37
CA GLN A 445 -25.82 -2.33 18.06
C GLN A 445 -26.11 -3.69 17.42
N SER A 446 -27.16 -3.80 16.60
CA SER A 446 -27.46 -5.02 15.85
C SER A 446 -26.61 -5.17 14.58
N LEU A 447 -25.96 -4.10 14.13
CA LEU A 447 -25.06 -4.10 12.98
C LEU A 447 -23.72 -4.76 13.34
N GLN A 448 -23.03 -5.26 12.33
CA GLN A 448 -21.62 -5.61 12.45
C GLN A 448 -20.76 -4.48 11.87
N PRO A 449 -19.67 -4.07 12.55
CA PRO A 449 -18.67 -3.19 11.94
C PRO A 449 -18.04 -3.91 10.74
N GLN A 450 -17.56 -3.17 9.74
CA GLN A 450 -16.93 -3.72 8.54
C GLN A 450 -15.60 -3.04 8.26
N LEU A 451 -14.55 -3.86 8.17
CA LEU A 451 -13.26 -3.44 7.63
C LEU A 451 -13.40 -3.30 6.11
N SER A 452 -13.55 -2.06 5.67
CA SER A 452 -13.64 -1.68 4.27
C SER A 452 -12.28 -1.20 3.74
N SER A 453 -12.01 -1.39 2.46
CA SER A 453 -10.89 -0.74 1.77
C SER A 453 -11.43 0.40 0.91
N PRO A 454 -10.79 1.58 0.89
CA PRO A 454 -11.17 2.66 -0.02
C PRO A 454 -11.03 2.27 -1.50
N PHE A 455 -10.31 1.20 -1.81
CA PHE A 455 -10.06 0.70 -3.17
C PHE A 455 -10.82 -0.58 -3.52
N GLU A 456 -11.65 -1.11 -2.62
CA GLU A 456 -12.37 -2.38 -2.87
C GLU A 456 -13.28 -2.27 -4.10
N LYS A 457 -14.03 -1.16 -4.22
CA LYS A 457 -14.97 -0.96 -5.35
C LYS A 457 -14.29 -0.69 -6.68
N THR A 458 -13.10 -0.06 -6.67
CA THR A 458 -12.41 0.38 -7.89
C THR A 458 -11.40 -0.63 -8.42
N SER A 459 -10.83 -1.45 -7.52
CA SER A 459 -9.65 -2.26 -7.83
C SER A 459 -9.67 -3.64 -7.17
N ASP A 460 -10.75 -4.00 -6.45
CA ASP A 460 -10.89 -5.25 -5.68
C ASP A 460 -9.76 -5.47 -4.63
N LEU A 461 -9.06 -4.39 -4.25
CA LEU A 461 -7.99 -4.42 -3.25
C LEU A 461 -8.63 -4.44 -1.86
N LYS A 462 -8.91 -5.64 -1.35
CA LYS A 462 -9.58 -5.86 -0.06
C LYS A 462 -8.62 -5.76 1.12
N ARG A 463 -9.05 -5.26 2.27
CA ARG A 463 -8.33 -5.50 3.54
C ARG A 463 -8.55 -6.93 4.03
N ASN A 464 -7.90 -7.29 5.12
CA ASN A 464 -7.90 -8.65 5.69
C ASN A 464 -9.35 -9.19 5.90
N PRO A 465 -9.81 -10.16 5.09
CA PRO A 465 -11.20 -10.62 5.15
C PRO A 465 -11.51 -11.47 6.38
N ALA A 466 -10.52 -12.08 7.02
CA ALA A 466 -10.73 -12.91 8.22
C ALA A 466 -11.23 -12.09 9.41
N VAL A 467 -10.79 -10.83 9.53
CA VAL A 467 -11.18 -9.92 10.62
C VAL A 467 -12.24 -8.91 10.18
N LYS A 468 -12.89 -9.14 9.02
CA LYS A 468 -13.77 -8.15 8.37
C LYS A 468 -14.83 -7.57 9.30
N ASN A 469 -15.45 -8.43 10.11
CA ASN A 469 -16.57 -8.06 10.98
C ASN A 469 -16.21 -8.12 12.47
N GLU A 470 -14.92 -8.12 12.80
CA GLU A 470 -14.48 -8.18 14.20
C GLU A 470 -14.52 -6.80 14.87
N GLY A 471 -14.65 -6.81 16.20
CA GLY A 471 -14.72 -5.62 17.04
C GLY A 471 -16.15 -5.23 17.41
N LYS A 472 -16.25 -4.26 18.32
CA LYS A 472 -17.50 -3.73 18.85
C LYS A 472 -17.50 -2.21 18.76
N PHE A 473 -18.63 -1.63 18.39
CA PHE A 473 -18.84 -0.18 18.44
C PHE A 473 -18.61 0.34 19.86
N MET A 474 -18.02 1.52 19.94
CA MET A 474 -17.76 2.19 21.21
C MET A 474 -18.62 3.45 21.34
N THR A 475 -19.36 3.56 22.43
CA THR A 475 -19.94 4.85 22.81
C THR A 475 -18.83 5.84 23.17
N LEU A 476 -19.12 7.13 23.10
CA LEU A 476 -18.15 8.17 23.49
C LEU A 476 -17.67 7.96 24.95
N ASP A 477 -18.59 7.63 25.85
CA ASP A 477 -18.25 7.33 27.25
C ASP A 477 -17.30 6.12 27.38
N GLN A 478 -17.50 5.08 26.57
CA GLN A 478 -16.62 3.89 26.56
C GLN A 478 -15.24 4.24 26.00
N PHE A 479 -15.17 5.01 24.92
CA PHE A 479 -13.91 5.47 24.32
C PHE A 479 -13.10 6.29 25.33
N LEU A 480 -13.73 7.26 26.00
CA LEU A 480 -13.08 8.10 27.01
C LEU A 480 -12.57 7.29 28.21
N GLN A 481 -13.33 6.28 28.65
CA GLN A 481 -12.89 5.36 29.70
C GLN A 481 -11.71 4.50 29.26
N PHE A 482 -11.76 3.98 28.03
CA PHE A 482 -10.68 3.19 27.43
C PHE A 482 -9.39 4.00 27.33
N ALA A 483 -9.45 5.22 26.79
CA ALA A 483 -8.32 6.14 26.66
C ALA A 483 -7.64 6.38 28.02
N LYS A 484 -8.41 6.58 29.08
CA LYS A 484 -7.89 6.73 30.44
C LYS A 484 -7.26 5.45 30.98
N ALA A 485 -7.96 4.32 30.84
CA ALA A 485 -7.48 3.04 31.34
C ALA A 485 -6.16 2.63 30.70
N LYS A 486 -5.98 2.94 29.41
CA LYS A 486 -4.75 2.68 28.65
C LYS A 486 -3.68 3.76 28.79
N SER A 487 -3.99 4.87 29.47
CA SER A 487 -3.08 6.01 29.65
C SER A 487 -2.52 6.53 28.32
N VAL A 488 -3.36 6.61 27.28
CA VAL A 488 -2.93 7.12 25.97
C VAL A 488 -2.44 8.58 26.09
N PRO A 489 -1.40 9.00 25.35
CA PRO A 489 -0.85 10.35 25.48
C PRO A 489 -1.84 11.46 25.13
N GLY A 490 -2.78 11.21 24.22
CA GLY A 490 -3.85 12.14 23.92
C GLY A 490 -5.06 11.52 23.23
N ILE A 491 -6.11 12.32 23.12
CA ILE A 491 -7.33 12.01 22.35
C ILE A 491 -7.67 13.14 21.40
N LEU A 492 -8.25 12.81 20.26
CA LEU A 492 -8.84 13.76 19.33
C LEU A 492 -10.34 13.46 19.19
N ILE A 493 -11.20 14.42 19.56
CA ILE A 493 -12.63 14.31 19.36
C ILE A 493 -13.01 15.15 18.14
N ASN A 494 -13.47 14.49 17.08
CA ASN A 494 -13.92 15.14 15.87
C ASN A 494 -15.45 15.32 15.90
N ILE A 495 -15.92 16.54 15.65
CA ILE A 495 -17.33 16.91 15.65
C ILE A 495 -17.65 17.47 14.26
N ASP A 496 -18.47 16.72 13.51
CA ASP A 496 -18.97 17.10 12.20
C ASP A 496 -20.49 17.28 12.23
N ASN A 497 -21.03 17.98 11.22
CA ASN A 497 -22.48 18.11 11.00
C ASN A 497 -23.27 18.73 12.18
N ALA A 498 -22.62 19.46 13.09
CA ALA A 498 -23.25 19.95 14.33
C ALA A 498 -24.47 20.84 14.07
N ALA A 499 -24.40 21.74 13.07
CA ALA A 499 -25.52 22.59 12.71
C ALA A 499 -26.71 21.80 12.14
N TYR A 500 -26.44 20.76 11.35
CA TYR A 500 -27.46 19.85 10.82
C TYR A 500 -28.14 19.09 11.97
N LEU A 501 -27.35 18.41 12.80
CA LEU A 501 -27.83 17.63 13.94
C LEU A 501 -28.70 18.47 14.88
N ALA A 502 -28.29 19.71 15.18
CA ALA A 502 -29.08 20.58 16.04
C ALA A 502 -30.40 21.04 15.38
N SER A 503 -30.34 21.53 14.14
CA SER A 503 -31.50 22.18 13.50
C SER A 503 -32.50 21.21 12.86
N LYS A 504 -32.07 19.99 12.51
CA LYS A 504 -32.86 18.99 11.78
C LYS A 504 -33.21 17.79 12.64
N GLU A 505 -32.27 17.32 13.45
CA GLU A 505 -32.43 16.09 14.24
C GLU A 505 -32.66 16.36 15.74
N GLY A 506 -32.50 17.61 16.20
CA GLY A 506 -32.67 17.97 17.61
C GLY A 506 -31.53 17.49 18.52
N HIS A 507 -30.40 17.08 17.96
CA HIS A 507 -29.22 16.63 18.70
C HIS A 507 -28.20 17.76 18.87
N ASP A 508 -27.93 18.15 20.11
CA ASP A 508 -26.83 19.05 20.46
C ASP A 508 -25.55 18.26 20.72
N VAL A 509 -24.84 17.90 19.64
CA VAL A 509 -23.59 17.13 19.72
C VAL A 509 -22.49 17.89 20.48
N VAL A 510 -22.47 19.22 20.41
CA VAL A 510 -21.46 20.06 21.08
C VAL A 510 -21.62 19.99 22.60
N THR A 511 -22.85 20.18 23.09
CA THR A 511 -23.16 20.04 24.52
C THR A 511 -22.94 18.60 25.00
N THR A 512 -23.29 17.62 24.16
CA THR A 512 -23.09 16.19 24.47
C THR A 512 -21.61 15.86 24.67
N VAL A 513 -20.74 16.25 23.73
CA VAL A 513 -19.29 16.04 23.83
C VAL A 513 -18.69 16.79 25.03
N SER A 514 -19.04 18.07 25.20
CA SER A 514 -18.53 18.86 26.33
C SER A 514 -18.91 18.24 27.69
N THR A 515 -20.14 17.75 27.81
CA THR A 515 -20.63 17.06 29.01
C THR A 515 -19.89 15.74 29.23
N ALA A 516 -19.69 14.94 28.19
CA ALA A 516 -18.97 13.68 28.27
C ALA A 516 -17.51 13.87 28.70
N LEU A 517 -16.80 14.84 28.11
CA LEU A 517 -15.42 15.19 28.49
C LEU A 517 -15.33 15.66 29.95
N HIS A 518 -16.22 16.53 30.41
CA HIS A 518 -16.26 17.00 31.80
C HIS A 518 -16.59 15.86 32.77
N LYS A 519 -17.59 15.02 32.46
CA LYS A 519 -17.95 13.84 33.26
C LYS A 519 -16.78 12.87 33.35
N ALA A 520 -16.08 12.67 32.25
CA ALA A 520 -14.85 11.91 32.18
C ALA A 520 -13.64 12.70 32.70
N SER A 521 -13.77 13.90 33.29
CA SER A 521 -12.67 14.69 33.88
C SER A 521 -11.48 14.98 32.94
N PHE A 522 -11.71 15.05 31.63
CA PHE A 522 -10.68 15.45 30.65
C PHE A 522 -10.42 16.96 30.67
N ASP A 523 -11.36 17.75 31.20
CA ASP A 523 -11.24 19.19 31.47
C ASP A 523 -10.25 19.52 32.62
N LYS A 524 -9.92 18.52 33.44
CA LYS A 524 -9.05 18.65 34.63
C LYS A 524 -7.75 17.87 34.51
N GLN A 525 -7.60 17.06 33.46
CA GLN A 525 -6.42 16.24 33.25
C GLN A 525 -5.27 17.10 32.71
N THR A 526 -4.06 16.89 33.23
CA THR A 526 -2.86 17.62 32.80
C THR A 526 -1.85 16.73 32.07
N THR A 527 -2.03 15.40 32.12
CA THR A 527 -1.10 14.43 31.52
C THR A 527 -1.50 13.99 30.11
N GLN A 528 -2.78 14.12 29.74
CA GLN A 528 -3.29 13.70 28.42
C GLN A 528 -3.68 14.93 27.61
N GLN A 529 -3.25 14.99 26.35
CA GLN A 529 -3.66 16.03 25.43
C GLN A 529 -5.09 15.80 24.95
N VAL A 530 -5.90 16.85 24.89
CA VAL A 530 -7.25 16.79 24.33
C VAL A 530 -7.34 17.74 23.15
N LEU A 531 -7.61 17.17 21.98
CA LEU A 531 -7.80 17.88 20.73
C LEU A 531 -9.29 17.85 20.38
N ILE A 532 -9.85 19.00 20.00
CA ILE A 532 -11.20 19.11 19.44
C ILE A 532 -11.06 19.49 17.99
N GLN A 533 -11.50 18.61 17.08
CA GLN A 533 -11.48 18.86 15.65
C GLN A 533 -12.90 19.13 15.14
N SER A 534 -13.03 20.07 14.20
CA SER A 534 -14.24 20.30 13.42
C SER A 534 -13.88 21.05 12.14
N ASP A 535 -14.67 20.88 11.09
CA ASP A 535 -14.65 21.76 9.92
C ASP A 535 -15.43 23.07 10.15
N ASP A 536 -16.19 23.17 11.24
CA ASP A 536 -17.02 24.33 11.61
C ASP A 536 -16.36 25.17 12.72
N THR A 537 -15.96 26.39 12.39
CA THR A 537 -15.33 27.33 13.33
C THR A 537 -16.25 27.74 14.48
N SER A 538 -17.57 27.70 14.29
CA SER A 538 -18.56 28.00 15.32
C SER A 538 -18.65 26.88 16.37
N VAL A 539 -18.34 25.63 15.99
CA VAL A 539 -18.12 24.51 16.93
C VAL A 539 -16.85 24.77 17.74
N LEU A 540 -15.72 25.04 17.08
CA LEU A 540 -14.43 25.26 17.76
C LEU A 540 -14.49 26.44 18.75
N ALA A 541 -15.26 27.49 18.45
CA ALA A 541 -15.47 28.63 19.33
C ALA A 541 -16.05 28.21 20.70
N LYS A 542 -16.87 27.15 20.77
CA LYS A 542 -17.48 26.65 22.01
C LYS A 542 -16.46 25.98 22.95
N PHE A 543 -15.27 25.64 22.47
CA PHE A 543 -14.21 24.99 23.24
C PHE A 543 -13.02 25.91 23.60
N SER A 544 -13.12 27.21 23.30
CA SER A 544 -12.04 28.20 23.45
C SER A 544 -11.49 28.43 24.88
N ASN A 545 -12.21 28.01 25.93
CA ASN A 545 -11.85 28.28 27.33
C ASN A 545 -11.58 27.02 28.18
N LEU A 546 -11.37 25.86 27.54
CA LEU A 546 -11.29 24.57 28.24
C LEU A 546 -9.89 23.95 28.27
N GLY A 547 -8.86 24.69 27.85
CA GLY A 547 -7.47 24.19 27.79
C GLY A 547 -7.23 23.14 26.70
N TYR A 548 -8.25 22.82 25.89
CA TYR A 548 -8.16 21.91 24.76
C TYR A 548 -7.50 22.59 23.56
N LYS A 549 -6.78 21.81 22.75
CA LYS A 549 -6.23 22.26 21.49
C LYS A 549 -7.31 22.16 20.41
N ARG A 550 -7.65 23.27 19.76
CA ARG A 550 -8.69 23.31 18.71
C ARG A 550 -8.05 23.07 17.35
N VAL A 551 -8.67 22.23 16.54
CA VAL A 551 -8.14 21.78 15.24
C VAL A 551 -9.18 22.07 14.16
N LEU A 552 -8.84 22.93 13.20
CA LEU A 552 -9.70 23.16 12.04
C LEU A 552 -9.44 22.09 10.98
N ALA A 553 -10.46 21.34 10.58
CA ALA A 553 -10.36 20.38 9.48
C ALA A 553 -10.69 21.03 8.15
N VAL A 554 -9.71 21.11 7.24
CA VAL A 554 -9.93 21.54 5.86
C VAL A 554 -10.07 20.29 5.00
N LYS A 555 -11.32 19.89 4.74
CA LYS A 555 -11.67 18.66 4.01
C LYS A 555 -11.48 18.79 2.49
N GLU A 556 -11.57 20.01 1.98
CA GLU A 556 -11.39 20.29 0.56
C GLU A 556 -9.91 20.44 0.17
N GLU A 557 -9.59 20.10 -1.07
CA GLU A 557 -8.25 20.32 -1.61
C GLU A 557 -8.01 21.80 -1.93
N VAL A 558 -6.96 22.38 -1.36
CA VAL A 558 -6.60 23.80 -1.54
C VAL A 558 -5.17 23.96 -2.02
N SER A 559 -4.89 25.02 -2.79
CA SER A 559 -3.53 25.28 -3.32
C SER A 559 -2.68 26.20 -2.45
N ASP A 560 -3.31 26.96 -1.55
CA ASP A 560 -2.64 27.93 -0.69
C ASP A 560 -3.55 28.31 0.50
N VAL A 561 -2.96 28.85 1.56
CA VAL A 561 -3.68 29.44 2.70
C VAL A 561 -3.21 30.89 2.87
N PRO A 562 -3.89 31.86 2.22
CA PRO A 562 -3.50 33.25 2.25
C PRO A 562 -3.50 33.83 3.67
N LYS A 563 -2.65 34.83 3.91
CA LYS A 563 -2.49 35.48 5.23
C LYS A 563 -3.82 35.89 5.88
N ALA A 564 -4.76 36.44 5.12
CA ALA A 564 -6.06 36.84 5.64
C ALA A 564 -6.86 35.64 6.21
N THR A 565 -6.78 34.49 5.53
CA THR A 565 -7.38 33.24 5.99
C THR A 565 -6.64 32.70 7.21
N VAL A 566 -5.30 32.72 7.21
CA VAL A 566 -4.49 32.34 8.39
C VAL A 566 -4.87 33.17 9.62
N ASP A 567 -4.97 34.49 9.47
CA ASP A 567 -5.33 35.40 10.56
C ASP A 567 -6.77 35.14 11.08
N GLU A 568 -7.68 34.66 10.23
CA GLU A 568 -9.01 34.21 10.64
C GLU A 568 -8.95 32.87 11.40
N ILE A 569 -8.23 31.87 10.89
CA ILE A 569 -8.08 30.55 11.51
C ILE A 569 -7.58 30.67 12.95
N LYS A 570 -6.59 31.54 13.20
CA LYS A 570 -5.99 31.76 14.54
C LYS A 570 -6.99 32.17 15.62
N LYS A 571 -8.15 32.71 15.25
CA LYS A 571 -9.19 33.07 16.22
C LYS A 571 -9.85 31.81 16.80
N TYR A 572 -9.94 30.74 16.00
CA TYR A 572 -10.74 29.56 16.29
C TYR A 572 -9.93 28.30 16.52
N ALA A 573 -8.71 28.21 16.00
CA ALA A 573 -7.92 26.99 16.03
C ALA A 573 -6.45 27.23 16.42
N ASP A 574 -5.84 26.18 16.96
CA ASP A 574 -4.43 26.07 17.35
C ASP A 574 -3.67 25.12 16.40
N ALA A 575 -4.41 24.32 15.63
CA ALA A 575 -3.90 23.46 14.57
C ALA A 575 -4.87 23.41 13.38
N VAL A 576 -4.36 22.94 12.24
CA VAL A 576 -5.13 22.71 11.02
C VAL A 576 -4.82 21.33 10.48
N THR A 577 -5.86 20.56 10.19
CA THR A 577 -5.76 19.31 9.43
C THR A 577 -5.93 19.63 7.95
N LEU A 578 -4.95 19.27 7.13
CA LEU A 578 -4.97 19.43 5.68
C LEU A 578 -4.93 18.07 4.99
N THR A 579 -5.66 17.94 3.88
CA THR A 579 -5.51 16.77 3.02
C THR A 579 -4.10 16.71 2.44
N ARG A 580 -3.54 15.50 2.27
CA ARG A 580 -2.21 15.29 1.69
C ARG A 580 -2.03 15.98 0.32
N PHE A 581 -3.09 16.05 -0.48
CA PHE A 581 -3.12 16.72 -1.79
C PHE A 581 -3.15 18.25 -1.71
N SER A 582 -3.57 18.83 -0.57
CA SER A 582 -3.43 20.28 -0.31
C SER A 582 -2.00 20.70 0.02
N ILE A 583 -1.15 19.72 0.39
CA ILE A 583 0.25 19.94 0.74
C ILE A 583 1.16 19.58 -0.43
N ILE A 584 1.03 18.35 -0.95
CA ILE A 584 1.75 17.87 -2.13
C ILE A 584 0.69 17.40 -3.15
N PRO A 585 0.33 18.25 -4.13
CA PRO A 585 -0.61 17.87 -5.17
C PRO A 585 -0.02 16.77 -6.07
N THR A 586 -0.89 16.04 -6.78
CA THR A 586 -0.45 15.03 -7.75
C THR A 586 -0.98 15.33 -9.16
N SER A 587 -0.27 14.85 -10.18
CA SER A 587 -0.69 14.84 -11.58
C SER A 587 -0.18 13.59 -12.27
N HIS A 588 -1.06 12.89 -13.00
CA HIS A 588 -0.74 11.62 -13.66
C HIS A 588 -0.13 10.56 -12.71
N GLY A 589 -0.51 10.57 -11.43
CA GLY A 589 0.04 9.68 -10.41
C GLY A 589 1.41 10.09 -9.85
N PHE A 590 2.00 11.19 -10.32
CA PHE A 590 3.26 11.74 -9.80
C PHE A 590 3.02 12.94 -8.90
N THR A 591 3.94 13.18 -7.98
CA THR A 591 3.91 14.38 -7.13
C THR A 591 4.21 15.63 -7.94
N ARG A 592 3.62 16.75 -7.50
CA ARG A 592 3.94 18.10 -7.96
C ARG A 592 4.67 18.84 -6.85
N LYS A 593 5.18 20.03 -7.18
CA LYS A 593 5.78 20.93 -6.20
C LYS A 593 4.83 21.15 -5.00
N GLU A 594 5.41 21.09 -3.81
CA GLU A 594 4.75 21.41 -2.53
C GLU A 594 4.08 22.80 -2.57
N THR A 595 2.93 22.93 -1.93
CA THR A 595 2.22 24.19 -1.74
C THR A 595 2.85 25.03 -0.61
N ASN A 596 2.46 26.31 -0.51
CA ASN A 596 2.89 27.14 0.61
C ASN A 596 2.01 26.99 1.86
N SER A 597 1.00 26.10 1.84
CA SER A 597 -0.02 25.99 2.87
C SER A 597 0.57 25.68 4.25
N VAL A 598 1.50 24.72 4.34
CA VAL A 598 2.13 24.32 5.61
C VAL A 598 2.98 25.48 6.15
N LEU A 599 3.84 26.05 5.31
CA LEU A 599 4.70 27.17 5.67
C LEU A 599 3.90 28.38 6.17
N ALA A 600 2.81 28.74 5.48
CA ALA A 600 1.95 29.86 5.86
C ALA A 600 1.30 29.67 7.25
N LEU A 601 0.84 28.45 7.54
CA LEU A 601 0.22 28.10 8.83
C LEU A 601 1.25 28.05 9.96
N GLN A 602 2.39 27.40 9.75
CA GLN A 602 3.44 27.28 10.75
C GLN A 602 4.09 28.64 11.08
N ALA A 603 4.27 29.53 10.09
CA ALA A 603 4.73 30.90 10.33
C ALA A 603 3.78 31.71 11.23
N ALA A 604 2.54 31.26 11.38
CA ALA A 604 1.53 31.83 12.27
C ALA A 604 1.43 31.13 13.64
N ASN A 605 2.30 30.16 13.92
CA ASN A 605 2.28 29.25 15.07
C ASN A 605 1.06 28.31 15.12
N LEU A 606 0.49 27.95 13.96
CA LEU A 606 -0.52 26.90 13.87
C LEU A 606 0.18 25.56 13.59
N SER A 607 -0.15 24.52 14.36
CA SER A 607 0.31 23.17 14.03
C SER A 607 -0.40 22.65 12.78
N VAL A 608 0.28 21.86 11.95
CA VAL A 608 -0.33 21.26 10.76
C VAL A 608 -0.32 19.74 10.87
N PHE A 609 -1.49 19.13 10.67
CA PHE A 609 -1.64 17.68 10.58
C PHE A 609 -2.00 17.29 9.15
N VAL A 610 -1.27 16.33 8.57
CA VAL A 610 -1.61 15.78 7.25
C VAL A 610 -2.57 14.60 7.40
N THR A 611 -3.59 14.53 6.54
CA THR A 611 -4.56 13.41 6.52
C THR A 611 -4.85 12.93 5.09
N THR A 612 -5.13 11.65 4.83
CA THR A 612 -4.87 10.46 5.65
C THR A 612 -3.79 9.61 4.97
N LEU A 613 -2.78 9.16 5.72
CA LEU A 613 -1.72 8.30 5.19
C LEU A 613 -2.12 6.82 5.28
N ASN A 614 -1.82 6.06 4.22
CA ASN A 614 -2.28 4.69 4.01
C ASN A 614 -1.13 3.78 3.53
N ASN A 615 -1.21 2.48 3.80
CA ASN A 615 -0.22 1.50 3.32
C ASN A 615 -0.51 1.05 1.87
N GLU A 616 -1.77 1.03 1.47
CA GLU A 616 -2.19 0.52 0.16
C GLU A 616 -1.52 1.29 -0.98
N TYR A 617 -0.80 0.58 -1.86
CA TYR A 617 -0.01 1.20 -2.92
C TYR A 617 -0.82 2.06 -3.90
N LEU A 618 -2.11 1.76 -4.10
CA LEU A 618 -3.01 2.56 -4.94
C LEU A 618 -3.28 3.96 -4.37
N SER A 619 -3.00 4.16 -3.07
CA SER A 619 -3.09 5.46 -2.44
C SER A 619 -1.85 6.32 -2.71
N LEU A 620 -0.73 5.74 -3.12
CA LEU A 620 0.58 6.40 -3.15
C LEU A 620 0.89 6.94 -4.55
N ALA A 621 1.48 8.14 -4.61
CA ALA A 621 2.11 8.61 -5.84
C ALA A 621 3.30 7.69 -6.23
N PHE A 622 3.58 7.58 -7.53
CA PHE A 622 4.67 6.74 -8.04
C PHE A 622 6.04 7.12 -7.47
N ASP A 623 6.24 8.40 -7.13
CA ASP A 623 7.44 8.90 -6.46
C ASP A 623 7.76 8.17 -5.15
N TYR A 624 6.73 7.70 -4.44
CA TYR A 624 6.89 6.97 -3.17
C TYR A 624 7.20 5.48 -3.36
N ASN A 625 7.44 5.02 -4.60
CA ASN A 625 7.87 3.65 -4.89
C ASN A 625 6.90 2.57 -4.36
N SER A 626 5.61 2.90 -4.30
CA SER A 626 4.57 2.03 -3.73
C SER A 626 4.86 1.60 -2.28
N ASP A 627 5.59 2.40 -1.53
CA ASP A 627 5.99 2.13 -0.14
C ASP A 627 5.70 3.36 0.75
N ALA A 628 4.78 3.18 1.70
CA ALA A 628 4.29 4.25 2.57
C ALA A 628 5.39 4.88 3.42
N MET A 629 6.52 4.20 3.65
CA MET A 629 7.66 4.75 4.38
C MET A 629 8.22 6.00 3.69
N PHE A 630 8.19 6.07 2.35
CA PHE A 630 8.64 7.25 1.61
C PHE A 630 7.65 8.42 1.73
N GLU A 631 6.34 8.15 1.77
CA GLU A 631 5.32 9.18 1.99
C GLU A 631 5.46 9.77 3.40
N ILE A 632 5.59 8.91 4.42
CA ILE A 632 5.81 9.32 5.81
C ILE A 632 7.12 10.12 5.93
N ALA A 633 8.23 9.64 5.35
CA ALA A 633 9.49 10.36 5.36
C ALA A 633 9.36 11.76 4.75
N THR A 634 8.63 11.87 3.64
CA THR A 634 8.43 13.15 2.95
C THR A 634 7.66 14.15 3.81
N TYR A 635 6.53 13.74 4.40
CA TYR A 635 5.75 14.66 5.23
C TYR A 635 6.45 15.02 6.55
N THR A 636 7.19 14.08 7.15
CA THR A 636 7.78 14.27 8.48
C THR A 636 9.15 14.93 8.44
N GLN A 637 10.00 14.64 7.45
CA GLN A 637 11.35 15.19 7.36
C GLN A 637 11.46 16.39 6.42
N MET A 638 10.81 16.34 5.26
CA MET A 638 10.91 17.40 4.25
C MET A 638 9.89 18.51 4.52
N VAL A 639 8.61 18.16 4.57
CA VAL A 639 7.51 19.13 4.81
C VAL A 639 7.48 19.58 6.27
N GLN A 640 7.91 18.71 7.18
CA GLN A 640 7.95 18.96 8.63
C GLN A 640 6.57 19.29 9.21
N VAL A 641 5.56 18.51 8.84
CA VAL A 641 4.24 18.58 9.49
C VAL A 641 4.37 18.27 10.98
N ASN A 642 3.44 18.77 11.80
CA ASN A 642 3.45 18.54 13.25
C ASN A 642 2.78 17.22 13.65
N GLY A 643 2.09 16.55 12.72
CA GLY A 643 1.47 15.26 12.93
C GLY A 643 0.96 14.63 11.65
N THR A 644 0.86 13.31 11.67
CA THR A 644 0.31 12.48 10.59
C THR A 644 -0.93 11.77 11.09
N ILE A 645 -2.06 11.98 10.44
CA ILE A 645 -3.29 11.21 10.64
C ILE A 645 -3.24 9.99 9.72
N THR A 646 -3.34 8.78 10.28
CA THR A 646 -3.15 7.52 9.55
C THR A 646 -4.06 6.40 10.04
N GLU A 647 -4.37 5.48 9.13
CA GLU A 647 -5.08 4.23 9.41
C GLU A 647 -4.13 3.10 9.88
N TYR A 648 -2.82 3.33 9.74
CA TYR A 648 -1.75 2.37 10.03
C TYR A 648 -0.73 2.98 11.01
N PRO A 649 -1.11 3.24 12.28
CA PRO A 649 -0.21 3.84 13.27
C PRO A 649 1.09 3.05 13.47
N GLY A 650 1.03 1.71 13.35
CA GLY A 650 2.22 0.85 13.43
C GLY A 650 3.27 1.16 12.36
N THR A 651 2.85 1.43 11.11
CA THR A 651 3.76 1.82 10.01
C THR A 651 4.43 3.17 10.33
N ALA A 652 3.64 4.17 10.74
CA ALA A 652 4.14 5.50 11.07
C ALA A 652 5.13 5.48 12.23
N ASN A 653 4.81 4.77 13.31
CA ASN A 653 5.69 4.64 14.47
C ASN A 653 6.93 3.80 14.17
N LYS A 654 6.82 2.74 13.37
CA LYS A 654 7.97 1.97 12.89
C LYS A 654 8.98 2.89 12.18
N TYR A 655 8.51 3.78 11.30
CA TYR A 655 9.38 4.77 10.66
C TYR A 655 9.99 5.76 11.67
N LEU A 656 9.16 6.39 12.52
CA LEU A 656 9.61 7.46 13.41
C LEU A 656 10.59 6.97 14.48
N LYS A 657 10.41 5.75 14.99
CA LYS A 657 11.34 5.13 15.94
C LYS A 657 12.64 4.68 15.30
N ASN A 658 12.66 4.51 13.98
CA ASN A 658 13.84 4.00 13.28
C ASN A 658 15.03 4.98 13.35
N PRO A 659 16.27 4.50 13.54
CA PRO A 659 17.45 5.36 13.40
C PRO A 659 17.63 5.95 12.00
N CYS A 660 17.24 5.22 10.94
CA CYS A 660 17.26 5.73 9.56
C CYS A 660 16.34 6.90 9.29
N SER A 661 15.45 7.27 10.22
CA SER A 661 14.65 8.50 10.14
C SER A 661 15.28 9.69 10.88
N ASN A 662 16.50 9.57 11.41
CA ASN A 662 17.22 10.67 12.05
C ASN A 662 18.31 11.26 11.15
N LEU A 663 17.95 12.10 10.18
CA LEU A 663 18.92 12.72 9.26
C LEU A 663 19.98 13.62 9.94
N ASN A 664 19.78 13.96 11.21
CA ASN A 664 20.72 14.75 12.00
C ASN A 664 21.75 13.91 12.76
N ASP A 665 21.65 12.57 12.70
CA ASP A 665 22.61 11.68 13.34
C ASP A 665 23.91 11.61 12.53
N PRO A 666 25.06 12.06 13.10
CA PRO A 666 26.34 12.03 12.38
C PRO A 666 26.88 10.63 12.14
N ASP A 667 26.41 9.62 12.88
CA ASP A 667 26.84 8.22 12.75
C ASP A 667 25.89 7.43 11.83
N LEU A 668 24.95 8.10 11.16
CA LEU A 668 23.99 7.46 10.29
C LEU A 668 24.64 6.89 9.03
N MET A 669 24.64 5.56 8.92
CA MET A 669 25.26 4.86 7.78
C MET A 669 24.34 4.74 6.56
N TYR A 670 23.02 4.77 6.77
CA TYR A 670 22.00 4.69 5.74
C TYR A 670 20.74 5.40 6.23
N ALA A 671 20.03 6.08 5.33
CA ALA A 671 18.85 6.87 5.66
C ALA A 671 17.67 6.53 4.73
N ILE A 672 16.46 6.52 5.27
CA ILE A 672 15.24 6.54 4.46
C ILE A 672 14.98 7.99 4.11
N LEU A 673 15.34 8.37 2.90
CA LEU A 673 15.27 9.76 2.45
C LEU A 673 13.86 10.13 1.96
N PRO A 674 13.40 11.36 2.23
CA PRO A 674 12.18 11.87 1.61
C PRO A 674 12.40 12.04 0.11
N ILE A 675 11.32 11.94 -0.66
CA ILE A 675 11.37 12.33 -2.07
C ILE A 675 11.48 13.86 -2.17
N THR A 676 11.84 14.36 -3.35
CA THR A 676 11.65 15.79 -3.65
C THR A 676 10.46 15.96 -4.59
N PRO A 677 9.33 16.53 -4.12
CA PRO A 677 8.11 16.59 -4.91
C PRO A 677 8.27 17.33 -6.23
N GLY A 678 7.71 16.76 -7.31
CA GLY A 678 7.76 17.30 -8.66
C GLY A 678 9.04 16.99 -9.45
N GLN A 679 10.09 16.45 -8.83
CA GLN A 679 11.32 16.09 -9.58
C GLN A 679 11.05 14.99 -10.59
N MET A 680 10.33 13.94 -10.19
CA MET A 680 10.11 12.77 -11.04
C MET A 680 9.23 13.10 -12.25
N LEU A 681 8.20 13.93 -12.07
CA LEU A 681 7.32 14.38 -13.16
C LEU A 681 8.10 15.05 -14.30
N ASN A 682 9.14 15.82 -13.99
CA ASN A 682 10.00 16.49 -14.99
C ASN A 682 10.85 15.52 -15.83
N LEU A 683 10.98 14.26 -15.40
CA LEU A 683 11.70 13.21 -16.12
C LEU A 683 10.77 12.35 -16.99
N THR A 684 9.46 12.55 -16.91
CA THR A 684 8.47 11.77 -17.65
C THR A 684 8.27 12.29 -19.07
N LYS A 685 7.69 11.45 -19.94
CA LYS A 685 7.17 11.88 -21.25
C LYS A 685 5.91 12.75 -21.15
N TYR A 686 5.32 12.88 -19.97
CA TYR A 686 4.12 13.67 -19.76
C TYR A 686 4.47 15.16 -19.70
N SER A 687 3.76 15.98 -20.46
CA SER A 687 3.82 17.43 -20.29
C SER A 687 3.11 17.84 -19.01
N GLU A 688 3.59 18.89 -18.32
CA GLU A 688 2.78 19.62 -17.33
C GLU A 688 1.60 20.31 -18.04
N ASN A 689 0.57 19.55 -18.45
CA ASN A 689 -0.73 20.12 -18.74
C ASN A 689 -1.35 20.43 -17.39
N LEU A 690 -1.01 21.63 -16.89
CA LEU A 690 -1.48 22.16 -15.63
C LEU A 690 -3.01 22.20 -15.66
N SER A 691 -3.66 21.21 -15.06
CA SER A 691 -5.01 21.44 -14.55
C SER A 691 -4.94 22.69 -13.67
N PRO A 692 -5.90 23.62 -13.80
CA PRO A 692 -5.87 24.85 -13.02
C PRO A 692 -5.69 24.49 -11.55
N PRO A 693 -4.79 25.21 -10.83
CA PRO A 693 -4.56 24.91 -9.43
C PRO A 693 -5.89 24.97 -8.68
N LYS A 694 -6.02 24.12 -7.67
CA LYS A 694 -7.15 24.16 -6.74
C LYS A 694 -7.28 25.58 -6.16
N PRO A 695 -8.47 26.04 -5.78
CA PRO A 695 -8.60 27.37 -5.19
C PRO A 695 -7.77 27.50 -3.90
N ALA A 696 -7.31 28.70 -3.61
CA ALA A 696 -6.76 29.01 -2.29
C ALA A 696 -7.89 29.04 -1.26
N LEU A 697 -7.63 28.63 -0.02
CA LEU A 697 -8.62 28.65 1.05
C LEU A 697 -9.03 30.09 1.37
N ALA A 698 -10.30 30.45 1.15
CA ALA A 698 -10.77 31.80 1.43
C ALA A 698 -11.37 31.91 2.84
N VAL A 699 -11.36 33.12 3.40
CA VAL A 699 -11.99 33.42 4.70
C VAL A 699 -13.45 32.96 4.74
N LYS A 700 -14.19 33.15 3.65
CA LYS A 700 -15.61 32.76 3.55
C LYS A 700 -15.82 31.24 3.62
N ASP A 701 -14.79 30.44 3.31
CA ASP A 701 -14.88 28.98 3.29
C ASP A 701 -14.71 28.39 4.69
N ILE A 702 -14.37 29.23 5.68
CA ILE A 702 -14.20 28.86 7.10
C ILE A 702 -15.00 29.80 8.03
N ALA A 703 -15.81 30.70 7.46
CA ALA A 703 -16.58 31.68 8.23
C ALA A 703 -17.99 31.15 8.45
N ASP A 704 -18.13 30.29 9.46
CA ASP A 704 -19.38 29.59 9.72
C ASP A 704 -20.39 30.46 10.47
N PRO A 705 -21.70 30.34 10.15
CA PRO A 705 -22.74 30.99 10.91
C PRO A 705 -22.78 30.45 12.35
N PRO A 706 -23.35 31.20 13.31
CA PRO A 706 -23.55 30.69 14.66
C PRO A 706 -24.38 29.40 14.66
N LEU A 707 -23.97 28.42 15.46
CA LEU A 707 -24.73 27.17 15.62
C LEU A 707 -26.20 27.44 15.95
N PRO A 708 -27.15 26.80 15.24
CA PRO A 708 -28.56 26.88 15.56
C PRO A 708 -28.85 26.19 16.90
N PRO A 709 -29.91 26.61 17.63
CA PRO A 709 -30.35 25.88 18.80
C PRO A 709 -30.91 24.51 18.39
N ALA A 710 -30.72 23.51 19.25
CA ALA A 710 -31.35 22.21 19.04
C ALA A 710 -32.88 22.34 19.03
N ILE A 711 -33.52 21.81 17.99
CA ILE A 711 -34.98 21.76 17.94
C ILE A 711 -35.50 20.81 19.02
N LYS A 712 -36.61 21.17 19.68
CA LYS A 712 -37.28 20.26 20.60
C LYS A 712 -38.10 19.28 19.77
N VAL A 713 -37.64 18.03 19.67
CA VAL A 713 -38.44 16.95 19.10
C VAL A 713 -39.65 16.73 20.02
N GLN A 714 -40.86 16.99 19.50
CA GLN A 714 -42.10 16.67 20.20
C GLN A 714 -42.22 15.14 20.25
N GLU A 715 -42.26 14.56 21.46
CA GLU A 715 -42.71 13.18 21.64
C GLU A 715 -44.19 13.11 21.20
N ASP A 716 -44.45 12.72 19.97
CA ASP A 716 -45.81 12.43 19.52
C ASP A 716 -46.29 11.17 20.26
N GLY A 717 -47.09 11.41 21.30
CA GLY A 717 -47.74 10.37 22.08
C GLY A 717 -48.53 9.42 21.20
N ALA A 718 -48.45 8.13 21.53
CA ALA A 718 -49.14 7.04 20.86
C ALA A 718 -50.62 7.38 20.55
N PRO A 719 -51.11 7.17 19.32
CA PRO A 719 -52.54 7.34 19.03
C PRO A 719 -53.35 6.23 19.72
N PRO A 720 -54.55 6.53 20.24
CA PRO A 720 -55.40 5.52 20.86
C PRO A 720 -55.98 4.56 19.79
N PRO A 721 -56.40 3.34 20.19
CA PRO A 721 -56.85 2.34 19.23
C PRO A 721 -58.25 2.68 18.71
N GLY A 722 -58.42 2.81 17.39
CA GLY A 722 -59.73 3.14 16.82
C GLY A 722 -59.88 3.05 15.30
N SER A 723 -60.50 1.93 14.88
CA SER A 723 -61.34 1.72 13.68
C SER A 723 -60.77 1.97 12.28
N SER A 724 -60.53 0.84 11.61
CA SER A 724 -60.57 0.64 10.17
C SER A 724 -61.77 1.30 9.48
N ALA A 725 -61.50 2.09 8.43
CA ALA A 725 -62.44 2.33 7.35
C ALA A 725 -61.68 2.40 6.01
N CYS A 726 -61.80 1.33 5.23
CA CYS A 726 -61.45 1.32 3.82
C CYS A 726 -62.34 2.30 3.06
N ALA A 727 -61.75 3.17 2.25
CA ALA A 727 -62.43 3.84 1.16
C ALA A 727 -61.61 3.64 -0.12
N HIS A 728 -62.04 2.68 -0.94
CA HIS A 728 -61.67 2.59 -2.34
C HIS A 728 -62.41 3.69 -3.11
N SER A 729 -61.68 4.49 -3.89
CA SER A 729 -62.23 5.18 -5.05
C SER A 729 -61.26 5.01 -6.21
N GLY A 730 -61.59 4.07 -7.09
CA GLY A 730 -60.96 3.92 -8.38
C GLY A 730 -61.49 4.96 -9.37
N LEU A 731 -60.60 5.44 -10.24
CA LEU A 731 -60.94 5.91 -11.57
C LEU A 731 -59.74 5.68 -12.51
N SER A 732 -60.10 5.37 -13.74
CA SER A 732 -59.43 4.52 -14.71
C SER A 732 -58.45 5.20 -15.66
N ILE A 733 -57.39 4.45 -15.99
CA ILE A 733 -56.87 4.09 -17.33
C ILE A 733 -56.19 5.18 -18.21
N ALA A 734 -55.01 4.75 -18.70
CA ALA A 734 -54.29 5.14 -19.92
C ALA A 734 -53.39 6.38 -19.86
N ALA A 735 -52.08 6.13 -19.67
CA ALA A 735 -51.05 6.32 -20.70
C ALA A 735 -49.66 6.32 -20.03
N MET A 736 -48.86 5.26 -20.21
CA MET A 736 -47.39 5.30 -20.20
C MET A 736 -46.86 3.90 -20.55
N ALA A 737 -46.99 3.56 -21.82
CA ALA A 737 -46.00 2.76 -22.52
C ALA A 737 -45.27 3.74 -23.45
N LEU A 738 -43.96 3.57 -23.63
CA LEU A 738 -42.99 4.46 -24.29
C LEU A 738 -42.43 5.60 -23.42
N LEU A 739 -41.40 5.28 -22.63
CA LEU A 739 -40.19 6.11 -22.46
C LEU A 739 -39.11 5.31 -21.72
N SER A 740 -38.78 4.15 -22.27
CA SER A 740 -37.66 3.31 -21.85
C SER A 740 -36.87 2.92 -23.10
N LEU A 741 -36.21 3.91 -23.71
CA LEU A 741 -35.25 3.78 -24.81
C LEU A 741 -34.76 5.20 -25.12
N LEU A 742 -33.73 5.66 -24.43
CA LEU A 742 -32.78 6.74 -24.79
C LEU A 742 -32.11 7.26 -23.51
N ASN A 743 -31.08 6.56 -23.07
CA ASN A 743 -29.89 7.14 -22.42
C ASN A 743 -28.82 6.06 -22.29
N GLY A 744 -28.30 5.68 -23.45
CA GLY A 744 -27.09 4.89 -23.59
C GLY A 744 -26.46 5.32 -24.90
N LEU A 745 -25.63 6.38 -24.84
CA LEU A 745 -24.67 6.81 -25.85
C LEU A 745 -24.08 8.14 -25.38
N PHE A 746 -22.97 8.06 -24.63
CA PHE A 746 -21.81 8.94 -24.67
C PHE A 746 -20.93 8.60 -23.46
N ARG A 747 -19.98 7.69 -23.69
CA ARG A 747 -18.68 7.59 -22.99
C ARG A 747 -17.84 6.60 -23.81
N ILE A 748 -17.09 7.17 -24.74
CA ILE A 748 -15.83 6.60 -25.24
C ILE A 748 -14.76 7.06 -24.25
#